data_AF-S9VPA1-F1
#
_entry.id   AF-S9VPA1-F1
#
_cell.length_a   1.000
_cell.length_b   1.000
_cell.length_c   1.000
_cell.angle_alpha   90.00
_cell.angle_beta   90.00
_cell.angle_gamma   90.00
#
_symmetry.space_group_name_H-M   'P 1'
#
loop_
_entity.id
_entity.type
_entity.pdbx_description
1 polymer ?
#
loop_
_entity_poly.entity_id
_entity_poly.type
_entity_poly.pdbx_seq_one_letter_code
_entity_poly.pdbx_strand_id
1 'polypeptide(L)'
;MSKSNPFVVPSTLDEASRTQEQRQQAAAAANLFSSRVLKEEIRHDDAEMIDDVAALRCRKGFTNTGVTSVVETAVLDINDNMTTEQFILKKREVGLIRMSLEAKKKEIRKLEEEADRAEKKLHQQQSQLESTREKFNNFLKQSNLEQDVAVRRADEETRAKTEKTVEIKKLSAQIARVELDMKKTEGHIENCLSYKRFLGDLTKPKWFQDVLTSLRIDDEAMKILLEAEARFLEQVQELQHAHEMRVQAEEAEQEAKLFLAPGGRKTTYKRASEAVVKKERQVTSADQKPVEQQIEELHAAMEHEVQARVTEMEQRVIAEVAAMPPEQVRQAVDTQYDESRVPPYFDSVDDLLEVFISVEEGNLFLIQNCQELEEELEEVAMQFMQEKQEMHTMTQQRQAQMEVLAEKIRVAEEKLHQLVDRDQALDTGKREVAKSTAPGAPAQGAMSTKRKAEEAAAVELPPELFKNEMEKKIGNIFRTLTTGDTAIKNTLAALTAAKETQDGVDAVAQGGLGALTRASKPEVHVDSKKKLNSSTKSATMSGTAAKGGAAGKAKSLKGAKGGKDSGLSGAKGTTNTTNDASHNIGSVEMLTLIENKLEEYHRYIVDPDNTISEQLILQIMKNSDKERRREARHEHMIVQAAEQEDRMRRALERSSAPVKKLTGKPVLPRSHIVSEETEEEKKAREAAKNANDDGDEFVPVNSSDW
;
A
#
# COMPACT_ATOMS: atom_id res chain seq x y z
N MET A 1 49.33 -19.86 -17.29
CA MET A 1 48.67 -19.38 -18.52
C MET A 1 47.46 -18.57 -18.10
N SER A 2 47.47 -17.26 -18.30
CA SER A 2 46.33 -16.35 -18.13
C SER A 2 46.08 -15.67 -19.47
N LYS A 3 44.83 -15.64 -19.93
CA LYS A 3 44.46 -15.02 -21.22
C LYS A 3 44.20 -13.54 -20.98
N SER A 4 44.75 -12.66 -21.82
CA SER A 4 44.46 -11.23 -21.75
C SER A 4 43.05 -10.92 -22.28
N ASN A 5 42.43 -9.86 -21.77
CA ASN A 5 41.10 -9.42 -22.19
C ASN A 5 41.20 -8.66 -23.54
N PRO A 6 40.46 -9.05 -24.60
CA PRO A 6 40.54 -8.39 -25.90
C PRO A 6 39.77 -7.07 -26.02
N PHE A 7 38.95 -6.69 -25.03
CA PHE A 7 38.15 -5.46 -25.07
C PHE A 7 38.76 -4.35 -24.20
N VAL A 8 39.60 -3.52 -24.83
CA VAL A 8 40.01 -2.20 -24.34
C VAL A 8 39.62 -1.18 -25.41
N VAL A 9 38.72 -0.26 -25.08
CA VAL A 9 38.24 0.76 -26.02
C VAL A 9 39.26 1.91 -26.08
N PRO A 10 39.73 2.35 -27.26
CA PRO A 10 40.65 3.49 -27.39
C PRO A 10 40.01 4.82 -26.97
N SER A 11 40.84 5.75 -26.49
CA SER A 11 40.42 7.12 -26.18
C SER A 11 40.00 7.88 -27.45
N THR A 12 38.82 8.49 -27.44
CA THR A 12 38.17 9.12 -28.61
C THR A 12 38.96 10.27 -29.28
N LEU A 13 39.98 10.82 -28.61
CA LEU A 13 40.91 11.80 -29.20
C LEU A 13 41.93 11.20 -30.18
N ASP A 14 42.29 9.93 -30.04
CA ASP A 14 43.34 9.30 -30.86
C ASP A 14 42.80 8.90 -32.25
N GLU A 15 41.52 8.53 -32.34
CA GLU A 15 40.87 8.15 -33.61
C GLU A 15 40.63 9.35 -34.54
N ALA A 16 40.33 10.53 -33.99
CA ALA A 16 40.24 11.77 -34.77
C ALA A 16 41.58 12.12 -35.45
N SER A 17 42.68 11.96 -34.72
CA SER A 17 44.04 12.19 -35.23
C SER A 17 44.41 11.17 -36.31
N ARG A 18 44.18 9.88 -36.05
CA ARG A 18 44.44 8.79 -37.02
C ARG A 18 43.59 8.90 -38.29
N THR A 19 42.32 9.27 -38.19
CA THR A 19 41.46 9.44 -39.38
C THR A 19 41.83 10.67 -40.19
N GLN A 20 42.32 11.75 -39.57
CA GLN A 20 42.89 12.89 -40.29
C GLN A 20 44.21 12.52 -40.99
N GLU A 21 45.10 11.79 -40.32
CA GLU A 21 46.37 11.34 -40.89
C GLU A 21 46.18 10.33 -42.03
N GLN A 22 45.27 9.36 -41.87
CA GLN A 22 44.84 8.45 -42.94
C GLN A 22 44.20 9.20 -44.12
N ARG A 23 43.40 10.24 -43.88
CA ARG A 23 42.86 11.09 -44.96
C ARG A 23 43.97 11.87 -45.69
N GLN A 24 45.00 12.33 -44.99
CA GLN A 24 46.15 12.98 -45.63
C GLN A 24 47.01 11.99 -46.42
N GLN A 25 47.25 10.78 -45.91
CA GLN A 25 47.95 9.71 -46.64
C GLN A 25 47.14 9.24 -47.86
N ALA A 26 45.81 9.10 -47.75
CA ALA A 26 44.94 8.78 -48.87
C ALA A 26 44.90 9.91 -49.92
N ALA A 27 44.89 11.18 -49.49
CA ALA A 27 44.98 12.32 -50.40
C ALA A 27 46.35 12.41 -51.10
N ALA A 28 47.45 12.09 -50.41
CA ALA A 28 48.78 12.00 -51.00
C ALA A 28 48.87 10.85 -52.03
N ALA A 29 48.36 9.66 -51.68
CA ALA A 29 48.27 8.52 -52.58
C ALA A 29 47.39 8.81 -53.81
N ALA A 30 46.25 9.49 -53.64
CA ALA A 30 45.40 9.93 -54.73
C ALA A 30 46.06 11.00 -55.62
N ASN A 31 47.00 11.79 -55.09
CA ASN A 31 47.80 12.73 -55.88
C ASN A 31 48.88 12.00 -56.69
N LEU A 32 49.51 10.94 -56.16
CA LEU A 32 50.38 10.04 -56.96
C LEU A 32 49.58 9.31 -58.05
N PHE A 33 48.36 8.84 -57.74
CA PHE A 33 47.46 8.19 -58.70
C PHE A 33 46.66 9.16 -59.57
N SER A 34 47.01 10.45 -59.56
CA SER A 34 46.35 11.46 -60.38
C SER A 34 46.61 11.19 -61.87
N SER A 35 45.54 11.22 -62.68
CA SER A 35 45.58 10.99 -64.14
C SER A 35 46.56 11.93 -64.90
N ARG A 36 47.14 12.94 -64.26
CA ARG A 36 48.21 13.76 -64.85
C ARG A 36 49.52 12.98 -64.98
N VAL A 37 50.02 12.36 -63.90
CA VAL A 37 51.31 11.63 -63.90
C VAL A 37 51.30 10.55 -64.98
N LEU A 38 50.32 9.64 -64.94
CA LEU A 38 50.14 8.61 -65.97
C LEU A 38 49.96 9.16 -67.39
N LYS A 39 49.42 10.37 -67.57
CA LYS A 39 49.37 11.02 -68.90
C LYS A 39 50.69 11.67 -69.28
N GLU A 40 51.43 12.26 -68.35
CA GLU A 40 52.80 12.76 -68.57
C GLU A 40 53.70 11.60 -69.02
N GLU A 41 53.61 10.46 -68.34
CA GLU A 41 54.39 9.24 -68.57
C GLU A 41 54.02 8.58 -69.91
N ILE A 42 52.74 8.34 -70.21
CA ILE A 42 52.31 7.83 -71.54
C ILE A 42 52.72 8.77 -72.68
N ARG A 43 52.67 10.11 -72.48
CA ARG A 43 53.17 11.07 -73.49
C ARG A 43 54.70 11.08 -73.61
N HIS A 44 55.43 10.62 -72.60
CA HIS A 44 56.88 10.47 -72.67
C HIS A 44 57.25 9.20 -73.44
N ASP A 45 56.56 8.08 -73.18
CA ASP A 45 56.71 6.82 -73.91
C ASP A 45 56.31 6.98 -75.39
N ASP A 46 55.17 7.63 -75.67
CA ASP A 46 54.73 7.96 -77.04
C ASP A 46 55.77 8.84 -77.77
N ALA A 47 56.41 9.78 -77.05
CA ALA A 47 57.42 10.66 -77.62
C ALA A 47 58.74 9.93 -77.91
N GLU A 48 59.22 9.08 -77.00
CA GLU A 48 60.40 8.25 -77.25
C GLU A 48 60.16 7.25 -78.39
N MET A 49 58.97 6.66 -78.48
CA MET A 49 58.63 5.78 -79.61
C MET A 49 58.58 6.53 -80.96
N ILE A 50 58.13 7.79 -80.97
CA ILE A 50 58.17 8.66 -82.15
C ILE A 50 59.61 9.00 -82.53
N ASP A 51 60.48 9.33 -81.57
CA ASP A 51 61.89 9.65 -81.82
C ASP A 51 62.71 8.42 -82.25
N ASP A 52 62.42 7.22 -81.73
CA ASP A 52 63.04 5.98 -82.21
C ASP A 52 62.58 5.64 -83.65
N VAL A 53 61.31 5.82 -83.98
CA VAL A 53 60.80 5.70 -85.36
C VAL A 53 61.41 6.77 -86.28
N ALA A 54 61.67 7.98 -85.78
CA ALA A 54 62.39 9.02 -86.50
C ALA A 54 63.88 8.69 -86.68
N ALA A 55 64.55 8.13 -85.67
CA ALA A 55 65.93 7.69 -85.72
C ALA A 55 66.13 6.52 -86.69
N LEU A 56 65.17 5.59 -86.75
CA LEU A 56 65.10 4.54 -87.76
C LEU A 56 64.89 5.13 -89.18
N ARG A 57 64.08 6.19 -89.33
CA ARG A 57 63.87 6.88 -90.61
C ARG A 57 65.07 7.72 -91.06
N CYS A 58 65.84 8.31 -90.14
CA CYS A 58 67.00 9.14 -90.46
C CYS A 58 68.30 8.35 -90.69
N ARG A 59 68.38 7.08 -90.27
CA ARG A 59 69.61 6.28 -90.44
C ARG A 59 69.61 5.53 -91.77
N LYS A 60 70.32 6.14 -92.75
CA LYS A 60 70.69 5.62 -94.09
C LYS A 60 69.68 5.99 -95.19
N GLY A 61 70.06 6.97 -96.01
CA GLY A 61 69.26 7.42 -97.15
C GLY A 61 69.11 6.32 -98.21
N PHE A 62 67.87 5.92 -98.46
CA PHE A 62 67.46 5.18 -99.65
C PHE A 62 66.15 5.80 -100.13
N THR A 63 66.24 6.71 -101.11
CA THR A 63 65.05 7.32 -101.71
C THR A 63 64.23 6.25 -102.39
N ASN A 64 62.98 6.10 -101.97
CA ASN A 64 62.07 5.07 -102.48
C ASN A 64 61.56 5.47 -103.88
N THR A 65 62.44 5.42 -104.88
CA THR A 65 62.04 5.40 -106.28
C THR A 65 61.19 4.16 -106.51
N GLY A 66 60.09 4.31 -107.23
CA GLY A 66 59.11 3.23 -107.40
C GLY A 66 59.71 2.02 -108.11
N VAL A 67 60.14 1.02 -107.34
CA VAL A 67 60.44 -0.32 -107.85
C VAL A 67 59.12 -1.05 -108.08
N THR A 68 58.35 -0.58 -109.06
CA THR A 68 57.37 -1.41 -109.74
C THR A 68 58.13 -2.62 -110.28
N SER A 69 57.73 -3.81 -109.86
CA SER A 69 58.47 -5.05 -110.09
C SER A 69 58.31 -5.58 -111.51
N VAL A 70 58.75 -4.79 -112.50
CA VAL A 70 59.23 -5.36 -113.75
C VAL A 70 60.48 -6.16 -113.42
N VAL A 71 60.27 -7.45 -113.10
CA VAL A 71 61.34 -8.44 -113.06
C VAL A 71 61.74 -8.70 -114.50
N GLU A 72 62.44 -7.73 -115.08
CA GLU A 72 63.10 -7.86 -116.37
C GLU A 72 64.19 -8.92 -116.20
N THR A 73 63.81 -10.16 -116.45
CA THR A 73 64.75 -11.26 -116.52
C THR A 73 65.77 -10.89 -117.57
N ALA A 74 67.03 -10.71 -117.15
CA ALA A 74 68.16 -10.50 -118.04
C ALA A 74 68.37 -11.76 -118.90
N VAL A 75 67.53 -11.89 -119.93
CA VAL A 75 67.73 -12.76 -121.08
C VAL A 75 68.98 -12.24 -121.77
N LEU A 76 69.86 -13.17 -122.14
CA LEU A 76 71.13 -12.80 -122.76
C LEU A 76 70.86 -12.41 -124.22
N ASP A 77 70.85 -11.11 -124.51
CA ASP A 77 71.04 -10.65 -125.89
C ASP A 77 72.41 -11.14 -126.39
N ILE A 78 72.36 -12.10 -127.31
CA ILE A 78 73.56 -12.68 -127.92
C ILE A 78 74.05 -11.69 -128.98
N ASN A 79 74.98 -10.82 -128.57
CA ASN A 79 75.69 -9.94 -129.48
C ASN A 79 76.90 -10.69 -130.06
N ASP A 80 76.80 -11.08 -131.34
CA ASP A 80 77.73 -11.99 -132.02
C ASP A 80 79.19 -11.48 -132.17
N ASN A 81 79.48 -10.24 -131.75
CA ASN A 81 80.82 -9.64 -131.76
C ASN A 81 81.57 -9.74 -130.40
N MET A 82 81.14 -10.61 -129.48
CA MET A 82 81.78 -10.80 -128.17
C MET A 82 82.81 -11.93 -128.17
N THR A 83 84.06 -11.66 -127.77
CA THR A 83 85.10 -12.69 -127.60
C THR A 83 84.68 -13.72 -126.54
N THR A 84 85.02 -15.00 -126.73
CA THR A 84 84.65 -16.11 -125.84
C THR A 84 84.98 -15.86 -124.37
N GLU A 85 86.10 -15.21 -124.07
CA GLU A 85 86.48 -14.81 -122.71
C GLU A 85 85.48 -13.81 -122.08
N GLN A 86 85.02 -12.81 -122.84
CA GLN A 86 84.04 -11.82 -122.37
C GLN A 86 82.68 -12.47 -122.07
N PHE A 87 82.27 -13.45 -122.87
CA PHE A 87 81.08 -14.26 -122.59
C PHE A 87 81.24 -15.10 -121.32
N ILE A 88 82.42 -15.71 -121.09
CA ILE A 88 82.72 -16.45 -119.87
C ILE A 88 82.70 -15.54 -118.64
N LEU A 89 83.25 -14.31 -118.74
CA LEU A 89 83.22 -13.32 -117.67
C LEU A 89 81.78 -12.88 -117.33
N LYS A 90 80.98 -12.46 -118.31
CA LYS A 90 79.55 -12.13 -118.11
C LYS A 90 78.76 -13.30 -117.53
N LYS A 91 79.03 -14.53 -117.97
CA LYS A 91 78.38 -15.74 -117.44
C LYS A 91 78.76 -16.04 -115.98
N ARG A 92 80.01 -15.76 -115.58
CA ARG A 92 80.45 -15.82 -114.17
C ARG A 92 79.82 -14.72 -113.32
N GLU A 93 79.76 -13.50 -113.83
CA GLU A 93 79.12 -12.35 -113.19
C GLU A 93 77.63 -12.59 -112.93
N VAL A 94 76.87 -13.04 -113.94
CA VAL A 94 75.46 -13.46 -113.80
C VAL A 94 75.32 -14.61 -112.80
N GLY A 95 76.28 -15.55 -112.77
CA GLY A 95 76.33 -16.62 -111.76
C GLY A 95 76.51 -16.09 -110.33
N LEU A 96 77.44 -15.15 -110.13
CA LEU A 96 77.70 -14.50 -108.84
C LEU A 96 76.49 -13.68 -108.37
N ILE A 97 75.86 -12.93 -109.28
CA ILE A 97 74.64 -12.16 -109.01
C ILE A 97 73.49 -13.10 -108.63
N ARG A 98 73.28 -14.21 -109.36
CA ARG A 98 72.27 -15.22 -109.00
C ARG A 98 72.52 -15.81 -107.61
N MET A 99 73.76 -16.21 -107.29
CA MET A 99 74.12 -16.74 -105.98
C MET A 99 73.92 -15.69 -104.86
N SER A 100 74.28 -14.43 -105.10
CA SER A 100 74.08 -13.33 -104.15
C SER A 100 72.59 -13.01 -103.93
N LEU A 101 71.79 -13.01 -105.00
CA LEU A 101 70.34 -12.86 -104.92
C LEU A 101 69.67 -14.04 -104.21
N GLU A 102 70.14 -15.27 -104.42
CA GLU A 102 69.60 -16.44 -103.72
C GLU A 102 69.96 -16.43 -102.23
N ALA A 103 71.20 -16.04 -101.88
CA ALA A 103 71.60 -15.82 -100.49
C ALA A 103 70.76 -14.74 -99.81
N LYS A 104 70.54 -13.59 -100.46
CA LYS A 104 69.64 -12.53 -99.97
C LYS A 104 68.20 -13.02 -99.83
N LYS A 105 67.67 -13.79 -100.80
CA LYS A 105 66.34 -14.43 -100.74
C LYS A 105 66.23 -15.58 -99.72
N LYS A 106 67.33 -16.04 -99.13
CA LYS A 106 67.36 -16.99 -98.01
C LYS A 106 67.39 -16.25 -96.68
N GLU A 107 68.21 -15.21 -96.56
CA GLU A 107 68.24 -14.38 -95.34
C GLU A 107 66.96 -13.57 -95.16
N ILE A 108 66.36 -13.04 -96.23
CA ILE A 108 65.03 -12.40 -96.20
C ILE A 108 63.99 -13.37 -95.63
N ARG A 109 63.91 -14.61 -96.12
CA ARG A 109 62.97 -15.61 -95.59
C ARG A 109 63.22 -15.99 -94.13
N LYS A 110 64.48 -16.05 -93.71
CA LYS A 110 64.82 -16.28 -92.30
C LYS A 110 64.38 -15.11 -91.39
N LEU A 111 64.48 -13.88 -91.87
CA LEU A 111 64.00 -12.68 -91.18
C LEU A 111 62.46 -12.59 -91.20
N GLU A 112 61.81 -12.96 -92.30
CA GLU A 112 60.35 -13.09 -92.43
C GLU A 112 59.84 -14.13 -91.42
N GLU A 113 60.42 -15.33 -91.35
CA GLU A 113 60.09 -16.36 -90.36
C GLU A 113 60.31 -15.89 -88.91
N GLU A 114 61.28 -14.98 -88.66
CA GLU A 114 61.57 -14.45 -87.34
C GLU A 114 60.62 -13.33 -86.93
N ALA A 115 60.21 -12.48 -87.87
CA ALA A 115 59.10 -11.54 -87.72
C ALA A 115 57.80 -12.31 -87.44
N ASP A 116 57.46 -13.33 -88.25
CA ASP A 116 56.33 -14.25 -88.04
C ASP A 116 56.32 -14.84 -86.61
N ARG A 117 57.49 -15.24 -86.11
CA ARG A 117 57.68 -15.79 -84.76
C ARG A 117 57.58 -14.73 -83.66
N ALA A 118 57.90 -13.47 -83.95
CA ALA A 118 57.75 -12.34 -83.03
C ALA A 118 56.28 -11.86 -82.97
N GLU A 119 55.63 -11.66 -84.13
CA GLU A 119 54.23 -11.27 -84.24
C GLU A 119 53.29 -12.27 -83.57
N LYS A 120 53.50 -13.57 -83.75
CA LYS A 120 52.69 -14.61 -83.09
C LYS A 120 52.84 -14.60 -81.57
N LYS A 121 54.03 -14.27 -81.04
CA LYS A 121 54.25 -14.08 -79.59
C LYS A 121 53.59 -12.79 -79.09
N LEU A 122 53.75 -11.68 -79.81
CA LEU A 122 53.15 -10.39 -79.48
C LEU A 122 51.62 -10.50 -79.47
N HIS A 123 51.02 -11.14 -80.47
CA HIS A 123 49.58 -11.38 -80.55
C HIS A 123 49.10 -12.30 -79.41
N GLN A 124 49.86 -13.34 -79.04
CA GLN A 124 49.55 -14.18 -77.89
C GLN A 124 49.58 -13.37 -76.57
N GLN A 125 50.57 -12.48 -76.39
CA GLN A 125 50.64 -11.59 -75.24
C GLN A 125 49.50 -10.56 -75.22
N GLN A 126 49.18 -9.94 -76.35
CA GLN A 126 48.05 -9.03 -76.51
C GLN A 126 46.72 -9.72 -76.17
N SER A 127 46.47 -10.92 -76.69
CA SER A 127 45.27 -11.72 -76.39
C SER A 127 45.19 -12.12 -74.91
N GLN A 128 46.33 -12.44 -74.27
CA GLN A 128 46.38 -12.67 -72.82
C GLN A 128 46.05 -11.41 -72.02
N LEU A 129 46.61 -10.26 -72.38
CA LEU A 129 46.35 -8.96 -71.75
C LEU A 129 44.90 -8.48 -71.96
N GLU A 130 44.31 -8.74 -73.13
CA GLU A 130 42.91 -8.46 -73.40
C GLU A 130 42.01 -9.37 -72.56
N SER A 131 42.31 -10.68 -72.49
CA SER A 131 41.55 -11.62 -71.66
C SER A 131 41.66 -11.32 -70.16
N THR A 132 42.80 -10.84 -69.65
CA THR A 132 42.90 -10.38 -68.24
C THR A 132 42.20 -9.04 -68.02
N ARG A 133 42.26 -8.11 -68.98
CA ARG A 133 41.49 -6.85 -68.96
C ARG A 133 39.98 -7.11 -68.93
N GLU A 134 39.46 -8.04 -69.73
CA GLU A 134 38.06 -8.45 -69.68
C GLU A 134 37.67 -9.05 -68.33
N LYS A 135 38.47 -10.00 -67.82
CA LYS A 135 38.24 -10.61 -66.50
C LYS A 135 38.25 -9.57 -65.38
N PHE A 136 39.16 -8.60 -65.43
CA PHE A 136 39.23 -7.51 -64.46
C PHE A 136 38.02 -6.56 -64.57
N ASN A 137 37.62 -6.16 -65.78
CA ASN A 137 36.41 -5.35 -65.99
C ASN A 137 35.14 -6.07 -65.52
N ASN A 138 35.03 -7.38 -65.73
CA ASN A 138 33.91 -8.18 -65.27
C ASN A 138 33.93 -8.39 -63.75
N PHE A 139 35.12 -8.55 -63.16
CA PHE A 139 35.30 -8.55 -61.69
C PHE A 139 34.88 -7.21 -61.07
N LEU A 140 35.28 -6.07 -61.63
CA LEU A 140 34.84 -4.75 -61.15
C LEU A 140 33.32 -4.56 -61.27
N LYS A 141 32.71 -4.96 -62.40
CA LYS A 141 31.24 -4.93 -62.55
C LYS A 141 30.55 -5.79 -61.50
N GLN A 142 31.03 -7.02 -61.28
CA GLN A 142 30.46 -7.93 -60.30
C GLN A 142 30.64 -7.43 -58.86
N SER A 143 31.83 -6.92 -58.53
CA SER A 143 32.14 -6.36 -57.21
C SER A 143 31.30 -5.12 -56.90
N ASN A 144 31.12 -4.21 -57.86
CA ASN A 144 30.26 -3.04 -57.69
C ASN A 144 28.78 -3.45 -57.54
N LEU A 145 28.30 -4.41 -58.34
CA LEU A 145 26.94 -4.93 -58.22
C LEU A 145 26.70 -5.63 -56.87
N GLU A 146 27.68 -6.38 -56.38
CA GLU A 146 27.62 -7.04 -55.07
C GLU A 146 27.66 -6.03 -53.92
N GLN A 147 28.44 -4.95 -54.04
CA GLN A 147 28.42 -3.82 -53.10
C GLN A 147 27.06 -3.10 -53.11
N ASP A 148 26.50 -2.79 -54.28
CA ASP A 148 25.16 -2.17 -54.40
C ASP A 148 24.06 -3.05 -53.77
N VAL A 149 24.14 -4.37 -53.97
CA VAL A 149 23.22 -5.34 -53.35
C VAL A 149 23.42 -5.41 -51.84
N ALA A 150 24.66 -5.40 -51.35
CA ALA A 150 24.95 -5.41 -49.91
C ALA A 150 24.46 -4.12 -49.21
N VAL A 151 24.65 -2.95 -49.85
CA VAL A 151 24.15 -1.66 -49.35
C VAL A 151 22.63 -1.65 -49.31
N ARG A 152 21.94 -2.06 -50.39
CA ARG A 152 20.46 -2.14 -50.40
C ARG A 152 19.92 -3.07 -49.33
N ARG A 153 20.56 -4.22 -49.13
CA ARG A 153 20.20 -5.16 -48.07
C ARG A 153 20.37 -4.54 -46.67
N ALA A 154 21.47 -3.84 -46.41
CA ALA A 154 21.68 -3.14 -45.14
C ALA A 154 20.66 -2.02 -44.91
N ASP A 155 20.28 -1.30 -45.97
CA ASP A 155 19.20 -0.31 -45.99
C ASP A 155 17.83 -0.95 -45.67
N GLU A 156 17.51 -2.08 -46.29
CA GLU A 156 16.25 -2.82 -46.08
C GLU A 156 16.15 -3.39 -44.66
N GLU A 157 17.22 -4.03 -44.16
CA GLU A 157 17.30 -4.52 -42.78
C GLU A 157 17.22 -3.35 -41.76
N THR A 158 17.80 -2.19 -42.09
CA THR A 158 17.68 -0.97 -41.28
C THR A 158 16.26 -0.39 -41.29
N ARG A 159 15.60 -0.32 -42.46
CA ARG A 159 14.21 0.15 -42.58
C ARG A 159 13.27 -0.75 -41.77
N ALA A 160 13.34 -2.06 -41.95
CA ALA A 160 12.55 -3.03 -41.19
C ALA A 160 12.75 -2.87 -39.66
N LYS A 161 13.99 -2.64 -39.21
CA LYS A 161 14.27 -2.32 -37.79
C LYS A 161 13.59 -1.01 -37.35
N THR A 162 13.64 0.06 -38.16
CA THR A 162 12.97 1.33 -37.82
C THR A 162 11.44 1.21 -37.81
N GLU A 163 10.85 0.47 -38.76
CA GLU A 163 9.41 0.17 -38.81
C GLU A 163 8.96 -0.59 -37.55
N LYS A 164 9.68 -1.64 -37.16
CA LYS A 164 9.40 -2.35 -35.90
C LYS A 164 9.63 -1.48 -34.66
N THR A 165 10.56 -0.54 -34.70
CA THR A 165 10.76 0.44 -33.61
C THR A 165 9.58 1.40 -33.49
N VAL A 166 8.98 1.81 -34.62
CA VAL A 166 7.76 2.63 -34.65
C VAL A 166 6.53 1.83 -34.21
N GLU A 167 6.42 0.56 -34.61
CA GLU A 167 5.35 -0.34 -34.17
C GLU A 167 5.41 -0.59 -32.65
N ILE A 168 6.59 -0.84 -32.10
CA ILE A 168 6.80 -0.95 -30.65
C ILE A 168 6.38 0.35 -29.95
N LYS A 169 6.83 1.52 -30.42
CA LYS A 169 6.43 2.82 -29.83
C LYS A 169 4.92 3.04 -29.87
N LYS A 170 4.24 2.62 -30.96
CA LYS A 170 2.78 2.68 -31.08
C LYS A 170 2.08 1.77 -30.07
N LEU A 171 2.57 0.54 -29.89
CA LEU A 171 2.04 -0.41 -28.91
C LEU A 171 2.28 0.07 -27.47
N SER A 172 3.48 0.56 -27.14
CA SER A 172 3.77 1.16 -25.83
C SER A 172 2.88 2.37 -25.53
N ALA A 173 2.57 3.22 -26.52
CA ALA A 173 1.63 4.33 -26.35
C ALA A 173 0.17 3.87 -26.18
N GLN A 174 -0.22 2.74 -26.77
CA GLN A 174 -1.53 2.12 -26.54
C GLN A 174 -1.62 1.49 -25.14
N ILE A 175 -0.57 0.81 -24.69
CA ILE A 175 -0.45 0.26 -23.33
C ILE A 175 -0.55 1.37 -22.30
N ALA A 176 0.29 2.41 -22.39
CA ALA A 176 0.28 3.54 -21.46
C ALA A 176 -1.06 4.29 -21.42
N ARG A 177 -1.82 4.31 -22.53
CA ARG A 177 -3.19 4.81 -22.54
C ARG A 177 -4.14 3.89 -21.77
N VAL A 178 -4.10 2.58 -22.02
CA VAL A 178 -4.96 1.60 -21.33
C VAL A 178 -4.64 1.59 -19.83
N GLU A 179 -3.36 1.70 -19.43
CA GLU A 179 -2.94 1.83 -18.03
C GLU A 179 -3.48 3.12 -17.37
N LEU A 180 -3.56 4.23 -18.10
CA LEU A 180 -4.16 5.48 -17.61
C LEU A 180 -5.69 5.37 -17.50
N ASP A 181 -6.34 4.80 -18.52
CA ASP A 181 -7.79 4.56 -18.52
C ASP A 181 -8.17 3.56 -17.39
N MET A 182 -7.35 2.52 -17.15
CA MET A 182 -7.47 1.59 -16.01
C MET A 182 -7.34 2.29 -14.67
N LYS A 183 -6.25 3.03 -14.42
CA LYS A 183 -6.06 3.77 -13.15
C LYS A 183 -7.17 4.77 -12.88
N LYS A 184 -7.73 5.37 -13.93
CA LYS A 184 -8.92 6.22 -13.82
C LYS A 184 -10.15 5.40 -13.40
N THR A 185 -10.39 4.22 -13.98
CA THR A 185 -11.50 3.35 -13.54
C THR A 185 -11.30 2.78 -12.14
N GLU A 186 -10.06 2.43 -11.76
CA GLU A 186 -9.71 1.99 -10.40
C GLU A 186 -10.04 3.07 -9.38
N GLY A 187 -9.58 4.31 -9.59
CA GLY A 187 -9.95 5.45 -8.75
C GLY A 187 -11.45 5.77 -8.75
N HIS A 188 -12.17 5.55 -9.85
CA HIS A 188 -13.64 5.65 -9.84
C HIS A 188 -14.30 4.54 -9.00
N ILE A 189 -13.81 3.30 -9.07
CA ILE A 189 -14.28 2.17 -8.26
C ILE A 189 -13.99 2.42 -6.77
N GLU A 190 -12.81 2.91 -6.41
CA GLU A 190 -12.46 3.29 -5.03
C GLU A 190 -13.42 4.36 -4.46
N ASN A 191 -13.77 5.37 -5.26
CA ASN A 191 -14.77 6.36 -4.87
C ASN A 191 -16.18 5.74 -4.74
N CYS A 192 -16.62 4.89 -5.68
CA CYS A 192 -17.90 4.20 -5.57
C CYS A 192 -17.97 3.27 -4.34
N LEU A 193 -16.86 2.60 -3.99
CA LEU A 193 -16.77 1.75 -2.79
C LEU A 193 -16.72 2.57 -1.49
N SER A 194 -16.06 3.73 -1.47
CA SER A 194 -16.08 4.61 -0.31
C SER A 194 -17.47 5.24 -0.11
N TYR A 195 -18.18 5.60 -1.19
CA TYR A 195 -19.58 6.02 -1.13
C TYR A 195 -20.51 4.88 -0.68
N LYS A 196 -20.35 3.64 -1.20
CA LYS A 196 -21.14 2.48 -0.74
C LYS A 196 -20.94 2.18 0.76
N ARG A 197 -19.71 2.30 1.26
CA ARG A 197 -19.41 2.21 2.70
C ARG A 197 -20.14 3.32 3.47
N PHE A 198 -19.86 4.58 3.13
CA PHE A 198 -20.46 5.76 3.76
C PHE A 198 -22.00 5.71 3.83
N LEU A 199 -22.68 5.40 2.72
CA LEU A 199 -24.14 5.26 2.69
C LEU A 199 -24.61 4.09 3.57
N GLY A 200 -23.95 2.92 3.48
CA GLY A 200 -24.28 1.75 4.29
C GLY A 200 -23.90 1.87 5.78
N ASP A 201 -23.18 2.92 6.18
CA ASP A 201 -22.84 3.24 7.57
C ASP A 201 -23.80 4.31 8.16
N LEU A 202 -24.40 5.15 7.29
CA LEU A 202 -25.52 6.04 7.62
C LEU A 202 -26.88 5.30 7.65
N THR A 203 -27.01 4.24 6.85
CA THR A 203 -28.25 3.45 6.74
C THR A 203 -28.55 2.73 8.06
N LYS A 204 -29.75 2.94 8.59
CA LYS A 204 -30.18 2.40 9.89
C LYS A 204 -30.09 0.85 9.88
N PRO A 205 -29.50 0.18 10.88
CA PRO A 205 -29.35 -1.28 10.91
C PRO A 205 -30.63 -2.09 10.66
N LYS A 206 -31.79 -1.54 11.05
CA LYS A 206 -33.09 -2.16 10.78
C LYS A 206 -33.41 -2.29 9.28
N TRP A 207 -33.02 -1.31 8.44
CA TRP A 207 -33.25 -1.39 7.00
C TRP A 207 -32.58 -2.63 6.39
N PHE A 208 -31.36 -2.97 6.82
CA PHE A 208 -30.68 -4.19 6.39
C PHE A 208 -31.41 -5.45 6.86
N GLN A 209 -32.02 -5.45 8.05
CA GLN A 209 -32.84 -6.57 8.54
C GLN A 209 -34.14 -6.69 7.74
N ASP A 210 -34.83 -5.59 7.47
CA ASP A 210 -36.08 -5.57 6.70
C ASP A 210 -35.82 -6.04 5.25
N VAL A 211 -34.74 -5.58 4.60
CA VAL A 211 -34.32 -6.00 3.25
C VAL A 211 -33.85 -7.45 3.19
N LEU A 212 -33.04 -7.92 4.15
CA LEU A 212 -32.62 -9.33 4.18
C LEU A 212 -33.82 -10.26 4.45
N THR A 213 -34.80 -9.78 5.21
CA THR A 213 -36.05 -10.50 5.48
C THR A 213 -36.89 -10.62 4.20
N SER A 214 -37.10 -9.53 3.45
CA SER A 214 -37.87 -9.60 2.20
C SER A 214 -37.20 -10.49 1.16
N LEU A 215 -35.89 -10.33 0.93
CA LEU A 215 -35.15 -11.13 -0.05
C LEU A 215 -35.18 -12.64 0.25
N ARG A 216 -35.13 -13.03 1.54
CA ARG A 216 -35.26 -14.43 1.98
C ARG A 216 -36.69 -14.95 1.91
N ILE A 217 -37.68 -14.10 2.20
CA ILE A 217 -39.10 -14.43 2.02
C ILE A 217 -39.37 -14.70 0.54
N ASP A 218 -38.93 -13.82 -0.37
CA ASP A 218 -39.11 -13.99 -1.82
C ASP A 218 -38.53 -15.32 -2.34
N ASP A 219 -37.30 -15.64 -1.94
CA ASP A 219 -36.60 -16.87 -2.39
C ASP A 219 -37.32 -18.16 -1.93
N GLU A 220 -37.66 -18.24 -0.65
CA GLU A 220 -38.24 -19.47 -0.08
C GLU A 220 -39.76 -19.56 -0.35
N ALA A 221 -40.48 -18.44 -0.46
CA ALA A 221 -41.88 -18.42 -0.91
C ALA A 221 -42.01 -18.84 -2.37
N MET A 222 -41.11 -18.39 -3.26
CA MET A 222 -41.02 -18.87 -4.65
C MET A 222 -40.83 -20.40 -4.70
N LYS A 223 -39.97 -20.93 -3.84
CA LYS A 223 -39.75 -22.38 -3.70
C LYS A 223 -40.97 -23.12 -3.15
N ILE A 224 -41.69 -22.58 -2.16
CA ILE A 224 -42.95 -23.15 -1.67
C ILE A 224 -44.02 -23.17 -2.76
N LEU A 225 -44.12 -22.10 -3.57
CA LEU A 225 -45.02 -22.02 -4.72
C LEU A 225 -44.71 -23.08 -5.78
N LEU A 226 -43.45 -23.21 -6.20
CA LEU A 226 -43.02 -24.21 -7.19
C LEU A 226 -43.23 -25.65 -6.69
N GLU A 227 -43.00 -25.92 -5.41
CA GLU A 227 -43.34 -27.21 -4.80
C GLU A 227 -44.84 -27.51 -4.83
N ALA A 228 -45.68 -26.50 -4.61
CA ALA A 228 -47.14 -26.66 -4.57
C ALA A 228 -47.77 -26.76 -5.96
N GLU A 229 -47.29 -25.99 -6.95
CA GLU A 229 -47.68 -26.12 -8.35
C GLU A 229 -47.38 -27.53 -8.86
N ALA A 230 -46.20 -28.08 -8.56
CA ALA A 230 -45.84 -29.45 -8.93
C ALA A 230 -46.79 -30.50 -8.32
N ARG A 231 -47.12 -30.40 -7.03
CA ARG A 231 -48.08 -31.30 -6.35
C ARG A 231 -49.49 -31.17 -6.90
N PHE A 232 -49.94 -29.95 -7.17
CA PHE A 232 -51.26 -29.68 -7.76
C PHE A 232 -51.36 -30.30 -9.15
N LEU A 233 -50.35 -30.13 -10.00
CA LEU A 233 -50.31 -30.74 -11.34
C LEU A 233 -50.28 -32.27 -11.31
N GLU A 234 -49.60 -32.89 -10.34
CA GLU A 234 -49.61 -34.35 -10.11
C GLU A 234 -51.01 -34.82 -9.70
N GLN A 235 -51.63 -34.18 -8.71
CA GLN A 235 -52.97 -34.53 -8.21
C GLN A 235 -54.08 -34.28 -9.24
N VAL A 236 -53.96 -33.24 -10.07
CA VAL A 236 -54.88 -32.99 -11.19
C VAL A 236 -54.76 -34.08 -12.26
N GLN A 237 -53.55 -34.56 -12.58
CA GLN A 237 -53.36 -35.70 -13.48
C GLN A 237 -53.94 -37.00 -12.90
N GLU A 238 -53.78 -37.25 -11.59
CA GLU A 238 -54.44 -38.38 -10.92
C GLU A 238 -55.97 -38.31 -11.00
N LEU A 239 -56.57 -37.14 -10.74
CA LEU A 239 -58.02 -36.93 -10.84
C LEU A 239 -58.55 -37.11 -12.28
N GLN A 240 -57.83 -36.58 -13.27
CA GLN A 240 -58.18 -36.73 -14.68
C GLN A 240 -58.12 -38.19 -15.12
N HIS A 241 -57.00 -38.88 -14.86
CA HIS A 241 -56.84 -40.30 -15.17
C HIS A 241 -57.87 -41.18 -14.42
N ALA A 242 -58.16 -40.87 -13.15
CA ALA A 242 -59.19 -41.56 -12.38
C ALA A 242 -60.61 -41.33 -12.96
N HIS A 243 -60.88 -40.18 -13.60
CA HIS A 243 -62.14 -39.96 -14.31
C HIS A 243 -62.18 -40.71 -15.64
N GLU A 244 -61.14 -40.63 -16.47
CA GLU A 244 -61.06 -41.36 -17.74
C GLU A 244 -61.26 -42.87 -17.54
N MET A 245 -60.60 -43.45 -16.54
CA MET A 245 -60.76 -44.86 -16.19
C MET A 245 -62.19 -45.21 -15.71
N ARG A 246 -62.95 -44.25 -15.16
CA ARG A 246 -64.35 -44.46 -14.77
C ARG A 246 -65.29 -44.36 -15.96
N VAL A 247 -65.08 -43.39 -16.85
CA VAL A 247 -65.83 -43.27 -18.12
C VAL A 247 -65.64 -44.55 -18.95
N GLN A 248 -64.40 -45.00 -19.16
CA GLN A 248 -64.10 -46.24 -19.87
C GLN A 248 -64.74 -47.48 -19.21
N ALA A 249 -64.80 -47.53 -17.87
CA ALA A 249 -65.45 -48.62 -17.15
C ALA A 249 -66.99 -48.59 -17.29
N GLU A 250 -67.62 -47.41 -17.29
CA GLU A 250 -69.06 -47.26 -17.52
C GLU A 250 -69.44 -47.52 -18.98
N GLU A 251 -68.60 -47.15 -19.94
CA GLU A 251 -68.75 -47.51 -21.36
C GLU A 251 -68.66 -49.03 -21.55
N ALA A 252 -67.64 -49.68 -20.97
CA ALA A 252 -67.49 -51.14 -21.02
C ALA A 252 -68.65 -51.88 -20.34
N GLU A 253 -69.20 -51.37 -19.22
CA GLU A 253 -70.39 -51.95 -18.59
C GLU A 253 -71.65 -51.73 -19.45
N GLN A 254 -71.74 -50.63 -20.21
CA GLN A 254 -72.82 -50.38 -21.16
C GLN A 254 -72.74 -51.29 -22.39
N GLU A 255 -71.56 -51.48 -22.99
CA GLU A 255 -71.36 -52.45 -24.07
C GLU A 255 -71.71 -53.88 -23.63
N ALA A 256 -71.27 -54.28 -22.43
CA ALA A 256 -71.61 -55.58 -21.86
C ALA A 256 -73.13 -55.76 -21.63
N LYS A 257 -73.84 -54.70 -21.21
CA LYS A 257 -75.32 -54.71 -21.10
C LYS A 257 -76.00 -54.81 -22.47
N LEU A 258 -75.51 -54.10 -23.48
CA LEU A 258 -76.03 -54.15 -24.86
C LEU A 258 -75.86 -55.53 -25.48
N PHE A 259 -74.75 -56.22 -25.20
CA PHE A 259 -74.49 -57.60 -25.64
C PHE A 259 -75.45 -58.64 -25.02
N LEU A 260 -76.13 -58.31 -23.91
CA LEU A 260 -77.01 -59.22 -23.16
C LEU A 260 -78.53 -59.02 -23.41
N ALA A 261 -78.91 -58.22 -24.43
CA ALA A 261 -80.32 -57.95 -24.75
C ALA A 261 -81.07 -59.22 -25.28
N PRO A 262 -82.18 -59.67 -24.65
CA PRO A 262 -82.71 -61.03 -24.87
C PRO A 262 -83.72 -61.18 -26.03
N GLY A 263 -83.24 -61.62 -27.19
CA GLY A 263 -84.07 -62.24 -28.24
C GLY A 263 -84.41 -63.70 -27.92
N GLY A 264 -85.42 -63.94 -27.07
CA GLY A 264 -85.57 -65.20 -26.33
C GLY A 264 -86.26 -66.40 -27.02
N ARG A 265 -86.03 -67.60 -26.45
CA ARG A 265 -86.91 -68.78 -26.53
C ARG A 265 -86.97 -69.50 -25.18
N LYS A 266 -88.04 -70.25 -24.93
CA LYS A 266 -88.32 -70.92 -23.65
C LYS A 266 -87.55 -72.24 -23.51
N THR A 267 -86.87 -72.42 -22.38
CA THR A 267 -86.65 -73.74 -21.76
C THR A 267 -86.93 -73.63 -20.26
N THR A 268 -87.26 -74.76 -19.63
CA THR A 268 -87.63 -74.84 -18.21
C THR A 268 -86.71 -75.82 -17.48
N TYR A 269 -86.14 -75.46 -16.33
CA TYR A 269 -86.31 -76.20 -15.06
C TYR A 269 -85.52 -75.58 -13.87
N LYS A 270 -86.25 -75.29 -12.79
CA LYS A 270 -85.89 -75.38 -11.35
C LYS A 270 -84.47 -74.98 -10.85
N ARG A 271 -84.45 -73.81 -10.19
CA ARG A 271 -84.32 -73.63 -8.71
C ARG A 271 -82.92 -73.50 -8.07
N ALA A 272 -82.76 -72.37 -7.36
CA ALA A 272 -81.75 -71.99 -6.36
C ALA A 272 -80.31 -71.87 -6.89
N SER A 273 -79.58 -70.77 -6.64
CA SER A 273 -79.63 -69.84 -5.51
C SER A 273 -79.37 -68.38 -5.91
N GLU A 274 -80.14 -67.42 -5.37
CA GLU A 274 -79.70 -66.04 -5.06
C GLU A 274 -80.81 -65.28 -4.30
N ALA A 275 -80.87 -65.53 -3.00
CA ALA A 275 -81.41 -64.60 -2.02
C ALA A 275 -80.21 -64.11 -1.20
N VAL A 276 -80.14 -62.80 -0.92
CA VAL A 276 -78.88 -62.02 -0.87
C VAL A 276 -78.28 -61.94 -2.29
N VAL A 277 -78.06 -60.76 -2.90
CA VAL A 277 -78.06 -59.38 -2.39
C VAL A 277 -79.32 -58.61 -2.84
N LYS A 278 -80.11 -58.09 -1.89
CA LYS A 278 -81.26 -57.18 -2.17
C LYS A 278 -81.40 -56.02 -1.18
N LYS A 279 -80.29 -55.69 -0.52
CA LYS A 279 -79.98 -54.40 0.12
C LYS A 279 -78.79 -53.80 -0.64
N GLU A 280 -78.40 -52.56 -0.35
CA GLU A 280 -77.17 -51.93 -0.89
C GLU A 280 -77.16 -51.69 -2.42
N ARG A 281 -78.34 -51.46 -3.04
CA ARG A 281 -78.41 -50.86 -4.39
C ARG A 281 -79.24 -49.57 -4.46
N GLN A 282 -79.23 -48.81 -3.36
CA GLN A 282 -79.74 -47.44 -3.24
C GLN A 282 -78.77 -46.58 -2.41
N VAL A 283 -77.52 -46.48 -2.85
CA VAL A 283 -76.54 -45.52 -2.34
C VAL A 283 -75.76 -44.96 -3.55
N THR A 284 -75.90 -43.65 -3.77
CA THR A 284 -75.00 -42.76 -4.53
C THR A 284 -74.45 -43.22 -5.90
N SER A 285 -75.30 -43.25 -6.93
CA SER A 285 -74.86 -43.02 -8.33
C SER A 285 -75.18 -41.58 -8.81
N ALA A 286 -75.38 -40.65 -7.87
CA ALA A 286 -75.90 -39.30 -8.13
C ALA A 286 -75.26 -38.19 -7.25
N ASP A 287 -74.29 -38.54 -6.39
CA ASP A 287 -73.62 -37.62 -5.45
C ASP A 287 -72.12 -37.42 -5.78
N GLN A 288 -71.67 -37.87 -6.95
CA GLN A 288 -70.28 -37.66 -7.39
C GLN A 288 -70.19 -36.30 -8.09
N LYS A 289 -69.46 -35.36 -7.49
CA LYS A 289 -69.23 -34.03 -8.05
C LYS A 289 -68.54 -34.14 -9.42
N PRO A 290 -68.82 -33.24 -10.39
CA PRO A 290 -68.04 -33.14 -11.61
C PRO A 290 -66.55 -32.91 -11.31
N VAL A 291 -65.66 -33.36 -12.19
CA VAL A 291 -64.20 -33.36 -11.97
C VAL A 291 -63.68 -31.93 -11.85
N GLU A 292 -64.28 -31.00 -12.58
CA GLU A 292 -64.00 -29.58 -12.54
C GLU A 292 -64.17 -29.02 -11.12
N GLN A 293 -65.23 -29.42 -10.40
CA GLN A 293 -65.43 -29.05 -8.99
C GLN A 293 -64.45 -29.75 -8.04
N GLN A 294 -64.00 -30.96 -8.36
CA GLN A 294 -62.98 -31.65 -7.58
C GLN A 294 -61.61 -30.97 -7.74
N ILE A 295 -61.29 -30.46 -8.93
CA ILE A 295 -60.08 -29.67 -9.22
C ILE A 295 -60.18 -28.28 -8.56
N GLU A 296 -61.34 -27.64 -8.58
CA GLU A 296 -61.58 -26.33 -7.92
C GLU A 296 -61.47 -26.45 -6.39
N GLU A 297 -62.06 -27.49 -5.78
CA GLU A 297 -61.91 -27.79 -4.35
C GLU A 297 -60.47 -28.17 -3.98
N LEU A 298 -59.75 -28.87 -4.86
CA LEU A 298 -58.32 -29.17 -4.69
C LEU A 298 -57.45 -27.90 -4.75
N HIS A 299 -57.74 -26.99 -5.67
CA HIS A 299 -57.05 -25.71 -5.81
C HIS A 299 -57.21 -24.87 -4.54
N ALA A 300 -58.45 -24.66 -4.09
CA ALA A 300 -58.74 -23.91 -2.87
C ALA A 300 -58.12 -24.54 -1.60
N ALA A 301 -58.04 -25.86 -1.53
CA ALA A 301 -57.35 -26.56 -0.45
C ALA A 301 -55.81 -26.37 -0.51
N MET A 302 -55.22 -26.46 -1.70
CA MET A 302 -53.78 -26.24 -1.92
C MET A 302 -53.38 -24.78 -1.66
N GLU A 303 -54.18 -23.80 -2.09
CA GLU A 303 -54.01 -22.38 -1.79
C GLU A 303 -53.97 -22.12 -0.27
N HIS A 304 -54.87 -22.76 0.48
CA HIS A 304 -54.88 -22.64 1.94
C HIS A 304 -53.68 -23.37 2.61
N GLU A 305 -53.21 -24.51 2.08
CA GLU A 305 -51.96 -25.13 2.56
C GLU A 305 -50.76 -24.21 2.28
N VAL A 306 -50.65 -23.66 1.06
CA VAL A 306 -49.59 -22.75 0.63
C VAL A 306 -49.57 -21.50 1.50
N GLN A 307 -50.71 -20.83 1.71
CA GLN A 307 -50.78 -19.63 2.53
C GLN A 307 -50.40 -19.91 3.99
N ALA A 308 -50.77 -21.08 4.53
CA ALA A 308 -50.33 -21.51 5.86
C ALA A 308 -48.81 -21.79 5.92
N ARG A 309 -48.25 -22.47 4.90
CA ARG A 309 -46.81 -22.72 4.78
C ARG A 309 -45.99 -21.43 4.64
N VAL A 310 -46.47 -20.49 3.82
CA VAL A 310 -45.81 -19.18 3.62
C VAL A 310 -45.86 -18.37 4.90
N THR A 311 -47.01 -18.23 5.56
CA THR A 311 -47.09 -17.46 6.82
C THR A 311 -46.31 -18.09 7.99
N GLU A 312 -46.17 -19.42 8.04
CA GLU A 312 -45.24 -20.06 8.99
C GLU A 312 -43.78 -19.81 8.61
N MET A 313 -43.44 -19.85 7.33
CA MET A 313 -42.10 -19.55 6.82
C MET A 313 -41.71 -18.08 7.06
N GLU A 314 -42.61 -17.12 6.83
CA GLU A 314 -42.39 -15.69 7.11
C GLU A 314 -41.99 -15.48 8.57
N GLN A 315 -42.75 -16.06 9.50
CA GLN A 315 -42.45 -15.98 10.94
C GLN A 315 -41.09 -16.60 11.29
N ARG A 316 -40.72 -17.72 10.65
CA ARG A 316 -39.41 -18.35 10.83
C ARG A 316 -38.27 -17.48 10.28
N VAL A 317 -38.41 -16.91 9.08
CA VAL A 317 -37.41 -16.03 8.45
C VAL A 317 -37.23 -14.74 9.25
N ILE A 318 -38.33 -14.09 9.66
CA ILE A 318 -38.32 -12.90 10.53
C ILE A 318 -37.59 -13.21 11.85
N ALA A 319 -37.90 -14.33 12.49
CA ALA A 319 -37.25 -14.73 13.74
C ALA A 319 -35.75 -15.05 13.56
N GLU A 320 -35.34 -15.65 12.44
CA GLU A 320 -33.94 -15.92 12.13
C GLU A 320 -33.16 -14.62 11.86
N VAL A 321 -33.69 -13.71 11.03
CA VAL A 321 -33.02 -12.44 10.70
C VAL A 321 -32.97 -11.50 11.92
N ALA A 322 -34.01 -11.46 12.75
CA ALA A 322 -34.00 -10.69 14.00
C ALA A 322 -33.02 -11.24 15.04
N ALA A 323 -32.63 -12.52 14.96
CA ALA A 323 -31.63 -13.14 15.82
C ALA A 323 -30.17 -12.96 15.32
N MET A 324 -29.97 -12.49 14.09
CA MET A 324 -28.62 -12.27 13.54
C MET A 324 -28.01 -10.93 13.98
N PRO A 325 -26.70 -10.88 14.30
CA PRO A 325 -25.98 -9.63 14.56
C PRO A 325 -26.04 -8.66 13.36
N PRO A 326 -26.19 -7.34 13.57
CA PRO A 326 -26.31 -6.37 12.48
C PRO A 326 -25.21 -6.42 11.42
N GLU A 327 -23.96 -6.66 11.82
CA GLU A 327 -22.82 -6.82 10.90
C GLU A 327 -22.98 -8.02 9.97
N GLN A 328 -23.51 -9.14 10.48
CA GLN A 328 -23.74 -10.36 9.70
C GLN A 328 -24.94 -10.18 8.75
N VAL A 329 -25.96 -9.42 9.16
CA VAL A 329 -27.08 -9.03 8.30
C VAL A 329 -26.58 -8.15 7.14
N ARG A 330 -25.80 -7.09 7.42
CA ARG A 330 -25.17 -6.23 6.39
C ARG A 330 -24.31 -7.05 5.44
N GLN A 331 -23.44 -7.92 5.96
CA GLN A 331 -22.60 -8.79 5.16
C GLN A 331 -23.41 -9.78 4.30
N ALA A 332 -24.51 -10.34 4.81
CA ALA A 332 -25.36 -11.24 4.04
C ALA A 332 -26.00 -10.52 2.84
N VAL A 333 -26.53 -9.31 3.03
CA VAL A 333 -27.06 -8.49 1.92
C VAL A 333 -25.95 -8.15 0.92
N ASP A 334 -24.77 -7.72 1.38
CA ASP A 334 -23.64 -7.34 0.53
C ASP A 334 -22.94 -8.52 -0.20
N THR A 335 -23.23 -9.80 0.13
CA THR A 335 -22.47 -10.95 -0.42
C THR A 335 -23.30 -12.16 -0.90
N GLN A 336 -24.53 -12.35 -0.43
CA GLN A 336 -25.38 -13.51 -0.81
C GLN A 336 -26.35 -13.16 -1.93
N TYR A 337 -26.57 -11.86 -2.18
CA TYR A 337 -27.54 -11.33 -3.13
C TYR A 337 -26.85 -10.51 -4.21
N ASP A 338 -27.41 -10.54 -5.43
CA ASP A 338 -26.93 -9.68 -6.53
C ASP A 338 -27.37 -8.23 -6.31
N GLU A 339 -26.52 -7.28 -6.71
CA GLU A 339 -26.73 -5.84 -6.47
C GLU A 339 -27.96 -5.30 -7.23
N SER A 340 -28.46 -6.00 -8.27
CA SER A 340 -29.73 -5.65 -8.92
C SER A 340 -30.99 -6.04 -8.14
N ARG A 341 -30.88 -6.90 -7.12
CA ARG A 341 -31.99 -7.29 -6.23
C ARG A 341 -32.10 -6.42 -4.98
N VAL A 342 -31.00 -5.81 -4.55
CA VAL A 342 -30.95 -5.01 -3.32
C VAL A 342 -31.55 -3.63 -3.59
N PRO A 343 -32.57 -3.17 -2.82
CA PRO A 343 -33.11 -1.82 -2.97
C PRO A 343 -32.06 -0.73 -2.71
N PRO A 344 -32.21 0.48 -3.28
CA PRO A 344 -31.36 1.62 -2.93
C PRO A 344 -31.37 1.93 -1.43
N TYR A 345 -30.20 2.30 -0.89
CA TYR A 345 -30.05 2.72 0.52
C TYR A 345 -30.92 3.95 0.88
N PHE A 346 -31.15 4.82 -0.11
CA PHE A 346 -31.94 6.05 -0.04
C PHE A 346 -32.60 6.25 -1.41
N ASP A 347 -33.83 6.76 -1.45
CA ASP A 347 -34.59 6.98 -2.69
C ASP A 347 -34.27 8.35 -3.31
N SER A 348 -33.91 9.34 -2.50
CA SER A 348 -33.54 10.68 -2.93
C SER A 348 -32.30 11.25 -2.23
N VAL A 349 -31.77 12.34 -2.77
CA VAL A 349 -30.68 13.10 -2.13
C VAL A 349 -31.19 13.91 -0.93
N ASP A 350 -32.47 14.27 -0.94
CA ASP A 350 -33.09 15.03 0.16
C ASP A 350 -33.23 14.16 1.42
N ASP A 351 -33.41 12.84 1.27
CA ASP A 351 -33.41 11.87 2.38
C ASP A 351 -32.09 11.92 3.18
N LEU A 352 -30.97 12.03 2.46
CA LEU A 352 -29.64 12.14 3.05
C LEU A 352 -29.45 13.50 3.74
N LEU A 353 -29.99 14.57 3.17
CA LEU A 353 -30.01 15.89 3.81
C LEU A 353 -30.86 15.90 5.07
N GLU A 354 -32.00 15.20 5.10
CA GLU A 354 -32.82 15.03 6.31
C GLU A 354 -32.06 14.28 7.41
N VAL A 355 -31.30 13.23 7.06
CA VAL A 355 -30.40 12.56 8.02
C VAL A 355 -29.37 13.55 8.58
N PHE A 356 -28.70 14.35 7.74
CA PHE A 356 -27.76 15.37 8.21
C PHE A 356 -28.43 16.41 9.13
N ILE A 357 -29.58 16.96 8.73
CA ILE A 357 -30.35 17.92 9.53
C ILE A 357 -30.73 17.33 10.89
N SER A 358 -31.23 16.09 10.92
CA SER A 358 -31.59 15.42 12.20
C SER A 358 -30.40 15.23 13.14
N VAL A 359 -29.18 15.07 12.60
CA VAL A 359 -27.94 14.99 13.37
C VAL A 359 -27.46 16.38 13.80
N GLU A 360 -27.62 17.41 12.98
CA GLU A 360 -27.35 18.81 13.37
C GLU A 360 -28.30 19.30 14.47
N GLU A 361 -29.61 19.03 14.34
CA GLU A 361 -30.63 19.31 15.37
C GLU A 361 -30.37 18.52 16.65
N GLY A 362 -30.03 17.23 16.55
CA GLY A 362 -29.68 16.40 17.71
C GLY A 362 -28.42 16.87 18.44
N ASN A 363 -27.40 17.31 17.70
CA ASN A 363 -26.19 17.92 18.27
C ASN A 363 -26.47 19.28 18.91
N LEU A 364 -27.29 20.12 18.27
CA LEU A 364 -27.71 21.42 18.82
C LEU A 364 -28.51 21.24 20.11
N PHE A 365 -29.44 20.28 20.15
CA PHE A 365 -30.18 19.90 21.34
C PHE A 365 -29.23 19.38 22.44
N LEU A 366 -28.26 18.53 22.12
CA LEU A 366 -27.27 18.07 23.10
C LEU A 366 -26.43 19.22 23.67
N ILE A 367 -25.98 20.16 22.83
CA ILE A 367 -25.27 21.38 23.26
C ILE A 367 -26.15 22.22 24.19
N GLN A 368 -27.43 22.41 23.86
CA GLN A 368 -28.37 23.13 24.71
C GLN A 368 -28.59 22.43 26.06
N ASN A 369 -28.80 21.11 26.09
CA ASN A 369 -28.92 20.36 27.36
C ASN A 369 -27.64 20.43 28.21
N CYS A 370 -26.45 20.45 27.57
CA CYS A 370 -25.20 20.66 28.28
C CYS A 370 -25.11 22.07 28.89
N GLN A 371 -25.55 23.11 28.16
CA GLN A 371 -25.57 24.49 28.66
C GLN A 371 -26.59 24.67 29.80
N GLU A 372 -27.82 24.14 29.65
CA GLU A 372 -28.84 24.18 30.70
C GLU A 372 -28.38 23.45 31.97
N LEU A 373 -27.71 22.30 31.84
CA LEU A 373 -27.14 21.56 32.97
C LEU A 373 -25.90 22.23 33.59
N GLU A 374 -25.10 22.96 32.79
CA GLU A 374 -24.02 23.81 33.30
C GLU A 374 -24.58 25.02 34.07
N GLU A 375 -25.64 25.66 33.59
CA GLU A 375 -26.35 26.75 34.29
C GLU A 375 -26.99 26.26 35.61
N GLU A 376 -27.69 25.12 35.62
CA GLU A 376 -28.21 24.51 36.86
C GLU A 376 -27.09 24.21 37.88
N LEU A 377 -25.94 23.72 37.40
CA LEU A 377 -24.79 23.41 38.25
C LEU A 377 -24.11 24.68 38.80
N GLU A 378 -24.01 25.75 38.01
CA GLU A 378 -23.53 27.04 38.47
C GLU A 378 -24.48 27.67 39.49
N GLU A 379 -25.80 27.61 39.31
CA GLU A 379 -26.77 28.07 40.32
C GLU A 379 -26.60 27.32 41.64
N VAL A 380 -26.53 25.98 41.61
CA VAL A 380 -26.33 25.17 42.81
C VAL A 380 -24.97 25.46 43.47
N ALA A 381 -23.91 25.68 42.69
CA ALA A 381 -22.60 26.07 43.21
C ALA A 381 -22.62 27.46 43.87
N MET A 382 -23.34 28.43 43.28
CA MET A 382 -23.54 29.76 43.85
C MET A 382 -24.35 29.70 45.15
N GLN A 383 -25.45 28.96 45.17
CA GLN A 383 -26.28 28.75 46.37
C GLN A 383 -25.47 28.11 47.50
N PHE A 384 -24.70 27.06 47.21
CA PHE A 384 -23.80 26.44 48.20
C PHE A 384 -22.72 27.41 48.71
N MET A 385 -22.13 28.23 47.84
CA MET A 385 -21.15 29.24 48.25
C MET A 385 -21.78 30.35 49.11
N GLN A 386 -23.02 30.75 48.85
CA GLN A 386 -23.78 31.67 49.69
C GLN A 386 -24.09 31.04 51.06
N GLU A 387 -24.70 29.85 51.10
CA GLU A 387 -25.03 29.16 52.38
C GLU A 387 -23.77 28.94 53.22
N LYS A 388 -22.66 28.52 52.61
CA LYS A 388 -21.36 28.36 53.26
C LYS A 388 -20.85 29.67 53.85
N GLN A 389 -21.01 30.80 53.15
CA GLN A 389 -20.62 32.11 53.65
C GLN A 389 -21.53 32.58 54.81
N GLU A 390 -22.85 32.41 54.68
CA GLU A 390 -23.82 32.71 55.75
C GLU A 390 -23.53 31.86 57.00
N MET A 391 -23.39 30.55 56.84
CA MET A 391 -23.00 29.61 57.89
C MET A 391 -21.66 30.00 58.53
N HIS A 392 -20.68 30.47 57.74
CA HIS A 392 -19.40 30.95 58.29
C HIS A 392 -19.60 32.22 59.13
N THR A 393 -20.38 33.22 58.69
CA THR A 393 -20.68 34.42 59.49
C THR A 393 -21.47 34.09 60.77
N MET A 394 -22.45 33.18 60.70
CA MET A 394 -23.17 32.66 61.87
C MET A 394 -22.22 31.95 62.84
N THR A 395 -21.29 31.14 62.33
CA THR A 395 -20.28 30.45 63.14
C THR A 395 -19.33 31.45 63.83
N GLN A 396 -18.84 32.45 63.12
CA GLN A 396 -18.03 33.54 63.69
C GLN A 396 -18.82 34.31 64.76
N GLN A 397 -20.10 34.62 64.52
CA GLN A 397 -20.95 35.32 65.48
C GLN A 397 -21.18 34.49 66.74
N ARG A 398 -21.38 33.17 66.62
CA ARG A 398 -21.47 32.24 67.76
C ARG A 398 -20.15 32.11 68.51
N GLN A 399 -19.03 32.04 67.80
CA GLN A 399 -17.70 31.98 68.39
C GLN A 399 -17.42 33.25 69.23
N ALA A 400 -17.68 34.44 68.69
CA ALA A 400 -17.56 35.70 69.43
C ALA A 400 -18.52 35.79 70.64
N GLN A 401 -19.75 35.25 70.54
CA GLN A 401 -20.67 35.12 71.68
C GLN A 401 -20.10 34.19 72.77
N MET A 402 -19.47 33.07 72.40
CA MET A 402 -18.82 32.16 73.34
C MET A 402 -17.60 32.80 74.00
N GLU A 403 -16.76 33.53 73.25
CA GLU A 403 -15.57 34.22 73.79
C GLU A 403 -15.97 35.31 74.80
N VAL A 404 -17.01 36.10 74.50
CA VAL A 404 -17.55 37.11 75.43
C VAL A 404 -18.19 36.47 76.68
N LEU A 405 -18.72 35.25 76.58
CA LEU A 405 -19.20 34.50 77.75
C LEU A 405 -18.06 33.88 78.54
N ALA A 406 -17.03 33.33 77.88
CA ALA A 406 -15.84 32.77 78.50
C ALA A 406 -15.06 33.84 79.28
N GLU A 407 -14.88 35.05 78.74
CA GLU A 407 -14.22 36.14 79.45
C GLU A 407 -15.06 36.63 80.65
N LYS A 408 -16.40 36.63 80.56
CA LYS A 408 -17.27 36.92 81.71
C LYS A 408 -17.15 35.86 82.81
N ILE A 409 -17.02 34.58 82.44
CA ILE A 409 -16.76 33.48 83.37
C ILE A 409 -15.37 33.67 84.00
N ARG A 410 -14.31 33.87 83.19
CA ARG A 410 -12.94 34.10 83.66
C ARG A 410 -12.85 35.27 84.66
N VAL A 411 -13.53 36.39 84.39
CA VAL A 411 -13.60 37.55 85.28
C VAL A 411 -14.42 37.29 86.55
N ALA A 412 -15.39 36.37 86.51
CA ALA A 412 -16.12 35.93 87.70
C ALA A 412 -15.29 34.96 88.55
N GLU A 413 -14.58 34.02 87.92
CA GLU A 413 -13.63 33.10 88.55
C GLU A 413 -12.47 33.85 89.21
N GLU A 414 -11.86 34.83 88.52
CA GLU A 414 -10.79 35.66 89.07
C GLU A 414 -11.24 36.44 90.32
N LYS A 415 -12.47 36.97 90.31
CA LYS A 415 -13.09 37.60 91.50
C LYS A 415 -13.40 36.60 92.60
N LEU A 416 -13.82 35.38 92.26
CA LEU A 416 -14.07 34.31 93.23
C LEU A 416 -12.77 33.91 93.94
N HIS A 417 -11.68 33.73 93.19
CA HIS A 417 -10.33 33.50 93.74
C HIS A 417 -9.91 34.65 94.67
N GLN A 418 -10.00 35.91 94.24
CA GLN A 418 -9.69 37.07 95.08
C GLN A 418 -10.51 37.14 96.38
N LEU A 419 -11.77 36.68 96.37
CA LEU A 419 -12.61 36.61 97.57
C LEU A 419 -12.20 35.45 98.49
N VAL A 420 -11.89 34.28 97.93
CA VAL A 420 -11.41 33.11 98.67
C VAL A 420 -10.08 33.39 99.36
N ASP A 421 -9.12 34.00 98.65
CA ASP A 421 -7.81 34.36 99.22
C ASP A 421 -7.95 35.40 100.34
N ARG A 422 -8.86 36.37 100.18
CA ARG A 422 -9.16 37.39 101.20
C ARG A 422 -9.81 36.78 102.45
N ASP A 423 -10.72 35.81 102.31
CA ASP A 423 -11.33 35.16 103.48
C ASP A 423 -10.36 34.20 104.19
N GLN A 424 -9.48 33.51 103.46
CA GLN A 424 -8.36 32.77 104.06
C GLN A 424 -7.44 33.69 104.87
N ALA A 425 -7.08 34.85 104.33
CA ALA A 425 -6.27 35.83 105.05
C ALA A 425 -6.94 36.32 106.35
N LEU A 426 -8.26 36.54 106.34
CA LEU A 426 -9.00 37.03 107.52
C LEU A 426 -9.16 35.98 108.65
N ASP A 427 -9.24 34.69 108.33
CA ASP A 427 -9.38 33.65 109.36
C ASP A 427 -8.10 33.48 110.21
N THR A 428 -6.92 33.78 109.62
CA THR A 428 -5.64 33.79 110.36
C THR A 428 -5.60 34.81 111.52
N GLY A 429 -6.40 35.88 111.46
CA GLY A 429 -6.31 37.02 112.36
C GLY A 429 -7.18 36.98 113.62
N LYS A 430 -7.96 35.91 113.86
CA LYS A 430 -9.08 35.91 114.85
C LYS A 430 -8.94 34.98 116.06
N ARG A 431 -7.76 34.39 116.30
CA ARG A 431 -7.63 33.22 117.20
C ARG A 431 -7.21 33.49 118.67
N GLU A 432 -7.00 34.75 119.06
CA GLU A 432 -6.44 35.12 120.38
C GLU A 432 -7.45 35.79 121.33
N VAL A 433 -7.46 35.34 122.59
CA VAL A 433 -8.04 35.94 123.82
C VAL A 433 -9.58 36.17 123.93
N ALA A 434 -10.29 35.21 124.57
CA ALA A 434 -11.21 35.41 125.72
C ALA A 434 -11.84 34.07 126.21
N LYS A 435 -12.05 33.87 127.53
CA LYS A 435 -12.55 32.58 128.10
C LYS A 435 -13.18 32.68 129.51
N SER A 436 -14.46 32.29 129.64
CA SER A 436 -15.19 31.78 130.84
C SER A 436 -16.71 31.84 130.54
N THR A 437 -17.65 31.05 131.09
CA THR A 437 -17.67 30.11 132.26
C THR A 437 -18.40 28.79 131.91
N ALA A 438 -18.37 27.80 132.82
CA ALA A 438 -18.82 26.39 132.73
C ALA A 438 -20.38 26.17 132.71
N PRO A 439 -20.95 24.92 132.61
CA PRO A 439 -20.33 23.56 132.69
C PRO A 439 -20.82 22.48 131.67
N GLY A 440 -20.22 21.26 131.68
CA GLY A 440 -20.96 20.05 131.23
C GLY A 440 -20.29 18.88 130.47
N ALA A 441 -19.15 18.32 130.91
CA ALA A 441 -18.63 16.96 130.53
C ALA A 441 -18.24 16.69 129.04
N PRO A 442 -17.43 15.63 128.72
CA PRO A 442 -16.51 15.70 127.57
C PRO A 442 -16.56 14.59 126.48
N ALA A 443 -16.26 15.01 125.24
CA ALA A 443 -15.47 14.34 124.17
C ALA A 443 -15.92 12.95 123.62
N GLN A 444 -15.62 12.53 122.37
CA GLN A 444 -14.70 12.99 121.30
C GLN A 444 -15.45 12.88 119.94
N GLY A 445 -15.15 13.60 118.84
CA GLY A 445 -14.17 14.65 118.54
C GLY A 445 -14.39 15.20 117.10
N ALA A 446 -13.68 16.27 116.70
CA ALA A 446 -13.69 16.94 115.36
C ALA A 446 -15.08 17.41 114.83
N MET A 447 -15.56 18.61 115.18
CA MET A 447 -15.31 19.92 114.53
C MET A 447 -15.64 20.05 113.02
N SER A 448 -16.75 20.73 112.71
CA SER A 448 -16.80 21.93 111.83
C SER A 448 -18.12 22.70 112.03
N THR A 449 -18.23 23.95 111.56
CA THR A 449 -19.30 24.90 111.98
C THR A 449 -20.33 25.28 110.90
N LYS A 450 -21.56 24.82 111.13
CA LYS A 450 -22.78 25.67 111.18
C LYS A 450 -23.13 26.56 109.96
N ARG A 451 -23.96 25.95 109.07
CA ARG A 451 -25.06 26.54 108.27
C ARG A 451 -24.73 27.32 106.98
N LYS A 452 -25.08 26.66 105.86
CA LYS A 452 -25.78 27.13 104.63
C LYS A 452 -25.41 28.50 104.01
N ALA A 453 -25.28 28.61 102.68
CA ALA A 453 -25.74 27.71 101.62
C ALA A 453 -24.60 27.21 100.71
N GLU A 454 -24.76 26.00 100.18
CA GLU A 454 -23.83 25.35 99.25
C GLU A 454 -24.37 25.47 97.82
N GLU A 455 -23.59 26.04 96.90
CA GLU A 455 -23.80 25.90 95.45
C GLU A 455 -22.45 25.67 94.74
N ALA A 456 -21.80 24.57 95.11
CA ALA A 456 -20.59 24.05 94.48
C ALA A 456 -20.55 22.52 94.54
N ALA A 457 -21.64 21.87 94.14
CA ALA A 457 -21.76 20.42 94.10
C ALA A 457 -21.39 19.89 92.70
N ALA A 458 -20.09 19.85 92.40
CA ALA A 458 -19.56 19.10 91.27
C ALA A 458 -19.72 17.60 91.53
N VAL A 459 -20.91 17.07 91.26
CA VAL A 459 -21.16 15.63 91.27
C VAL A 459 -20.47 15.03 90.06
N GLU A 460 -19.28 14.47 90.27
CA GLU A 460 -18.67 13.55 89.30
C GLU A 460 -19.63 12.38 89.09
N LEU A 461 -20.37 12.43 87.98
CA LEU A 461 -21.21 11.33 87.55
C LEU A 461 -20.28 10.14 87.28
N PRO A 462 -20.51 8.95 87.89
CA PRO A 462 -19.64 7.81 87.70
C PRO A 462 -19.35 7.57 86.21
N PRO A 463 -18.09 7.37 85.79
CA PRO A 463 -17.73 7.41 84.37
C PRO A 463 -18.48 6.37 83.52
N GLU A 464 -18.90 5.25 84.11
CA GLU A 464 -19.80 4.29 83.46
C GLU A 464 -21.18 4.86 83.14
N LEU A 465 -21.78 5.73 83.96
CA LEU A 465 -23.06 6.38 83.64
C LEU A 465 -22.90 7.44 82.54
N PHE A 466 -21.83 8.24 82.58
CA PHE A 466 -21.53 9.20 81.52
C PHE A 466 -21.25 8.49 80.18
N LYS A 467 -20.48 7.40 80.20
CA LYS A 467 -20.23 6.52 79.06
C LYS A 467 -21.53 5.88 78.53
N ASN A 468 -22.38 5.32 79.39
CA ASN A 468 -23.68 4.77 78.97
C ASN A 468 -24.57 5.84 78.31
N GLU A 469 -24.63 7.06 78.85
CA GLU A 469 -25.44 8.13 78.26
C GLU A 469 -24.81 8.68 76.96
N MET A 470 -23.47 8.68 76.81
CA MET A 470 -22.81 8.92 75.53
C MET A 470 -23.08 7.81 74.51
N GLU A 471 -22.91 6.54 74.85
CA GLU A 471 -23.21 5.40 73.97
C GLU A 471 -24.68 5.41 73.52
N LYS A 472 -25.60 5.83 74.39
CA LYS A 472 -27.03 5.99 74.12
C LYS A 472 -27.34 7.21 73.24
N LYS A 473 -26.64 8.34 73.41
CA LYS A 473 -26.75 9.51 72.50
C LYS A 473 -26.14 9.22 71.12
N ILE A 474 -24.96 8.61 71.07
CA ILE A 474 -24.31 8.13 69.84
C ILE A 474 -25.22 7.11 69.15
N GLY A 475 -25.79 6.15 69.89
CA GLY A 475 -26.77 5.19 69.39
C GLY A 475 -28.10 5.80 68.95
N ASN A 476 -28.44 7.03 69.37
CA ASN A 476 -29.55 7.79 68.81
C ASN A 476 -29.14 8.52 67.52
N ILE A 477 -27.98 9.16 67.49
CA ILE A 477 -27.43 9.84 66.30
C ILE A 477 -27.27 8.84 65.13
N PHE A 478 -26.68 7.67 65.39
CA PHE A 478 -26.57 6.60 64.38
C PHE A 478 -27.93 6.02 63.97
N ARG A 479 -28.94 6.01 64.86
CA ARG A 479 -30.31 5.63 64.47
C ARG A 479 -30.99 6.69 63.61
N THR A 480 -30.85 7.98 63.91
CA THR A 480 -31.38 9.05 63.05
C THR A 480 -30.71 9.07 61.67
N LEU A 481 -29.39 8.84 61.63
CA LEU A 481 -28.65 8.71 60.36
C LEU A 481 -29.10 7.48 59.56
N THR A 482 -29.20 6.30 60.17
CA THR A 482 -29.67 5.11 59.43
C THR A 482 -31.14 5.19 59.03
N THR A 483 -32.01 5.86 59.80
CA THR A 483 -33.38 6.17 59.32
C THR A 483 -33.37 7.12 58.13
N GLY A 484 -32.46 8.11 58.12
CA GLY A 484 -32.23 9.00 56.97
C GLY A 484 -31.78 8.25 55.73
N ASP A 485 -30.75 7.40 55.85
CA ASP A 485 -30.26 6.53 54.78
C ASP A 485 -31.37 5.60 54.24
N THR A 486 -32.22 5.05 55.11
CA THR A 486 -33.36 4.23 54.65
C THR A 486 -34.46 5.07 53.99
N ALA A 487 -34.69 6.31 54.44
CA ALA A 487 -35.62 7.21 53.76
C ALA A 487 -35.10 7.57 52.36
N ILE A 488 -33.82 7.93 52.23
CA ILE A 488 -33.17 8.25 50.96
C ILE A 488 -33.15 7.03 50.03
N LYS A 489 -32.88 5.82 50.54
CA LYS A 489 -32.93 4.59 49.73
C LYS A 489 -34.36 4.23 49.30
N ASN A 490 -35.36 4.50 50.14
CA ASN A 490 -36.76 4.26 49.80
C ASN A 490 -37.30 5.31 48.81
N THR A 491 -36.89 6.59 48.90
CA THR A 491 -37.26 7.60 47.90
C THR A 491 -36.52 7.37 46.58
N LEU A 492 -35.25 6.95 46.61
CA LEU A 492 -34.52 6.57 45.41
C LEU A 492 -35.19 5.35 44.73
N ALA A 493 -35.53 4.30 45.49
CA ALA A 493 -36.25 3.15 44.95
C ALA A 493 -37.65 3.51 44.43
N ALA A 494 -38.37 4.43 45.07
CA ALA A 494 -39.65 4.94 44.59
C ALA A 494 -39.50 5.77 43.30
N LEU A 495 -38.41 6.54 43.15
CA LEU A 495 -38.09 7.27 41.93
C LEU A 495 -37.67 6.32 40.79
N THR A 496 -36.94 5.25 41.07
CA THR A 496 -36.64 4.20 40.08
C THR A 496 -37.92 3.51 39.62
N ALA A 497 -38.77 3.07 40.55
CA ALA A 497 -40.06 2.46 40.23
C ALA A 497 -41.03 3.41 39.51
N ALA A 498 -40.99 4.72 39.79
CA ALA A 498 -41.76 5.72 39.05
C ALA A 498 -41.23 5.87 37.61
N LYS A 499 -39.91 5.83 37.40
CA LYS A 499 -39.31 5.93 36.07
C LYS A 499 -39.63 4.70 35.20
N GLU A 500 -39.68 3.51 35.79
CA GLU A 500 -40.19 2.28 35.15
C GLU A 500 -41.69 2.34 34.79
N THR A 501 -42.44 3.34 35.26
CA THR A 501 -43.87 3.54 34.92
C THR A 501 -44.14 4.67 33.93
N GLN A 502 -43.11 5.28 33.32
CA GLN A 502 -43.29 6.40 32.39
C GLN A 502 -42.83 6.10 30.96
N ASP A 503 -41.94 5.13 30.74
CA ASP A 503 -41.63 4.57 29.41
C ASP A 503 -42.60 3.42 29.06
N GLY A 504 -43.86 3.73 28.70
CA GLY A 504 -44.83 2.65 28.41
C GLY A 504 -46.29 2.97 28.09
N VAL A 505 -46.64 4.12 27.50
CA VAL A 505 -48.04 4.40 27.08
C VAL A 505 -48.13 5.06 25.69
N ASP A 506 -47.90 4.28 24.63
CA ASP A 506 -48.40 4.63 23.29
C ASP A 506 -48.65 3.36 22.44
N ALA A 507 -49.67 2.58 22.81
CA ALA A 507 -50.15 1.44 22.03
C ALA A 507 -51.67 1.22 22.22
N VAL A 508 -52.39 1.09 21.12
CA VAL A 508 -53.87 1.10 21.05
C VAL A 508 -54.50 -0.21 21.55
N ALA A 509 -55.71 -0.08 22.11
CA ALA A 509 -56.49 -1.16 22.72
C ALA A 509 -56.90 -2.32 21.79
N GLN A 510 -56.95 -3.52 22.38
CA GLN A 510 -58.10 -4.45 22.32
C GLN A 510 -58.09 -5.35 23.57
N GLY A 511 -59.24 -5.97 23.92
CA GLY A 511 -59.47 -6.55 25.26
C GLY A 511 -59.71 -8.06 25.30
N GLY A 512 -59.47 -8.68 26.47
CA GLY A 512 -59.70 -10.12 26.70
C GLY A 512 -59.62 -10.55 28.18
N LEU A 513 -60.72 -11.10 28.69
CA LEU A 513 -60.96 -11.67 30.03
C LEU A 513 -59.88 -12.67 30.53
N GLY A 514 -59.56 -12.68 31.85
CA GLY A 514 -58.68 -13.75 32.39
C GLY A 514 -58.35 -13.80 33.90
N ALA A 515 -59.28 -14.29 34.73
CA ALA A 515 -59.14 -15.04 36.00
C ALA A 515 -58.04 -14.77 37.08
N LEU A 516 -58.45 -14.94 38.35
CA LEU A 516 -57.64 -14.88 39.58
C LEU A 516 -56.68 -16.07 39.75
N THR A 517 -55.66 -15.92 40.62
CA THR A 517 -55.51 -16.76 41.85
C THR A 517 -54.49 -16.20 42.85
N ARG A 518 -54.48 -16.71 44.10
CA ARG A 518 -53.52 -16.35 45.17
C ARG A 518 -52.99 -17.62 45.87
N ALA A 519 -51.70 -17.63 46.26
CA ALA A 519 -51.01 -18.49 47.25
C ALA A 519 -49.52 -18.64 46.84
N SER A 520 -48.53 -18.97 47.68
CA SER A 520 -48.38 -18.83 49.15
C SER A 520 -46.89 -18.95 49.54
N LYS A 521 -46.54 -18.42 50.72
CA LYS A 521 -45.27 -18.56 51.47
C LYS A 521 -45.21 -19.92 52.23
N PRO A 522 -44.17 -20.31 53.03
CA PRO A 522 -42.86 -19.69 53.33
C PRO A 522 -41.63 -20.66 53.52
N GLU A 523 -40.49 -20.10 53.96
CA GLU A 523 -39.52 -20.65 54.98
C GLU A 523 -38.55 -21.82 54.63
N VAL A 524 -37.38 -22.05 55.30
CA VAL A 524 -36.84 -21.49 56.58
C VAL A 524 -35.26 -21.46 56.65
N HIS A 525 -34.68 -20.42 57.30
CA HIS A 525 -33.52 -20.40 58.25
C HIS A 525 -32.11 -21.03 57.91
N VAL A 526 -30.96 -20.83 58.61
CA VAL A 526 -30.54 -20.21 59.91
C VAL A 526 -29.19 -19.44 59.83
N ASP A 527 -28.97 -18.45 60.73
CA ASP A 527 -27.75 -17.66 61.01
C ASP A 527 -26.43 -18.40 61.35
N SER A 528 -25.26 -17.71 61.30
CA SER A 528 -24.49 -17.31 62.53
C SER A 528 -23.17 -16.50 62.38
N LYS A 529 -23.28 -15.16 62.45
CA LYS A 529 -22.53 -14.15 63.27
C LYS A 529 -21.06 -14.34 63.77
N LYS A 530 -20.36 -13.18 63.91
CA LYS A 530 -19.12 -12.81 64.67
C LYS A 530 -17.76 -13.07 63.97
N LYS A 531 -16.70 -12.24 64.14
CA LYS A 531 -16.50 -10.96 64.90
C LYS A 531 -15.39 -10.07 64.29
N LEU A 532 -15.25 -8.84 64.82
CA LEU A 532 -14.20 -7.81 64.66
C LEU A 532 -12.74 -8.38 64.71
N ASN A 533 -11.65 -7.70 64.26
CA ASN A 533 -11.35 -6.26 64.37
C ASN A 533 -10.20 -5.71 63.47
N SER A 534 -9.98 -4.39 63.56
CA SER A 534 -8.77 -3.54 63.29
C SER A 534 -7.34 -4.17 63.37
N SER A 535 -6.24 -3.62 62.81
CA SER A 535 -6.00 -2.55 61.79
C SER A 535 -4.49 -2.39 61.49
N THR A 536 -4.14 -1.56 60.48
CA THR A 536 -2.90 -0.72 60.36
C THR A 536 -1.47 -1.32 60.37
N LYS A 537 -0.81 -1.13 59.21
CA LYS A 537 0.58 -0.60 58.98
C LYS A 537 1.85 -1.48 59.09
N SER A 538 2.76 -1.16 58.15
CA SER A 538 4.24 -1.15 58.17
C SER A 538 5.07 -2.46 58.29
N ALA A 539 5.51 -2.93 57.11
CA ALA A 539 6.92 -2.90 56.64
C ALA A 539 8.00 -3.89 57.17
N THR A 540 8.91 -4.19 56.23
CA THR A 540 10.33 -4.62 56.40
C THR A 540 10.67 -6.09 56.68
N MET A 541 11.01 -6.79 55.59
CA MET A 541 12.13 -7.73 55.40
C MET A 541 12.88 -8.32 56.63
N SER A 542 12.65 -9.60 56.90
CA SER A 542 13.65 -10.67 57.18
C SER A 542 12.87 -11.94 57.59
N GLY A 543 13.32 -13.19 57.47
CA GLY A 543 14.59 -13.76 57.02
C GLY A 543 14.81 -15.09 57.77
N THR A 544 15.35 -16.13 57.09
CA THR A 544 15.69 -17.49 57.63
C THR A 544 14.51 -18.46 57.88
N ALA A 545 14.64 -19.80 57.78
CA ALA A 545 15.62 -20.64 57.06
C ALA A 545 15.16 -22.14 57.02
N ALA A 546 15.94 -22.98 56.33
CA ALA A 546 15.93 -24.46 56.34
C ALA A 546 14.83 -25.14 55.46
N LYS A 547 14.99 -26.38 54.96
CA LYS A 547 16.03 -27.41 55.25
C LYS A 547 16.20 -28.44 54.11
N GLY A 548 17.45 -28.77 53.74
CA GLY A 548 17.83 -29.96 52.93
C GLY A 548 17.63 -29.86 51.40
N GLY A 549 18.32 -30.65 50.57
CA GLY A 549 19.45 -31.54 50.87
C GLY A 549 19.90 -32.49 49.73
N ALA A 550 21.22 -32.58 49.53
CA ALA A 550 21.99 -33.71 48.95
C ALA A 550 21.82 -34.16 47.45
N ALA A 551 22.82 -33.74 46.65
CA ALA A 551 23.79 -34.62 45.94
C ALA A 551 23.47 -35.42 44.65
N GLY A 552 24.39 -35.30 43.68
CA GLY A 552 24.63 -36.24 42.56
C GLY A 552 24.21 -35.75 41.17
N LYS A 553 24.85 -36.13 40.05
CA LYS A 553 26.12 -36.88 39.84
C LYS A 553 26.62 -36.65 38.39
N ALA A 554 27.92 -36.74 38.12
CA ALA A 554 28.52 -36.32 36.83
C ALA A 554 28.75 -37.43 35.78
N LYS A 555 28.69 -37.04 34.49
CA LYS A 555 29.42 -37.57 33.31
C LYS A 555 29.66 -36.35 32.38
N SER A 556 30.81 -36.02 31.79
CA SER A 556 32.09 -36.70 31.46
C SER A 556 32.10 -37.55 30.17
N LEU A 557 32.72 -36.98 29.12
CA LEU A 557 33.71 -37.50 28.13
C LEU A 557 33.64 -36.61 26.86
N LYS A 558 34.67 -35.94 26.31
CA LYS A 558 36.09 -36.27 25.96
C LYS A 558 36.19 -36.94 24.56
N GLY A 559 36.94 -36.43 23.56
CA GLY A 559 37.74 -35.19 23.44
C GLY A 559 38.94 -35.35 22.46
N ALA A 560 39.76 -34.29 22.29
CA ALA A 560 41.01 -34.20 21.46
C ALA A 560 40.82 -34.25 19.92
N LYS A 561 41.66 -33.67 19.03
CA LYS A 561 42.97 -32.92 19.06
C LYS A 561 43.01 -32.01 17.79
N GLY A 562 43.90 -31.03 17.52
CA GLY A 562 45.16 -30.55 18.13
C GLY A 562 46.41 -30.97 17.32
N GLY A 563 47.29 -30.10 16.79
CA GLY A 563 47.57 -28.66 17.02
C GLY A 563 48.92 -28.23 16.41
N LYS A 564 49.69 -27.34 17.09
CA LYS A 564 51.07 -26.83 16.76
C LYS A 564 51.17 -25.86 15.57
N ASP A 565 52.13 -24.93 15.45
CA ASP A 565 53.17 -24.27 16.30
C ASP A 565 53.68 -23.05 15.46
N SER A 566 54.33 -21.96 15.91
CA SER A 566 54.67 -21.29 17.19
C SER A 566 55.04 -19.82 16.83
N GLY A 567 55.60 -18.87 17.61
CA GLY A 567 56.18 -18.79 18.95
C GLY A 567 57.08 -17.53 19.07
N LEU A 568 57.50 -17.13 20.30
CA LEU A 568 58.39 -15.97 20.62
C LEU A 568 57.79 -14.54 20.36
N SER A 569 58.18 -13.44 21.05
CA SER A 569 58.76 -13.27 22.40
C SER A 569 58.80 -11.79 22.85
N GLY A 570 58.50 -11.52 24.12
CA GLY A 570 59.22 -10.49 24.91
C GLY A 570 58.55 -9.12 25.17
N ALA A 571 59.15 -8.43 26.16
CA ALA A 571 58.96 -7.04 26.60
C ALA A 571 57.61 -6.65 27.27
N LYS A 572 57.73 -5.91 28.39
CA LYS A 572 56.65 -5.34 29.20
C LYS A 572 56.96 -3.84 29.38
N GLY A 573 56.05 -2.96 28.98
CA GLY A 573 56.17 -1.50 29.15
C GLY A 573 54.81 -0.88 29.42
N THR A 574 54.72 -0.03 30.44
CA THR A 574 53.44 0.55 30.92
C THR A 574 53.38 2.04 30.68
N THR A 575 52.54 2.48 29.75
CA THR A 575 52.12 3.88 29.55
C THR A 575 50.65 3.92 29.17
N ASN A 576 49.86 4.81 29.77
CA ASN A 576 48.46 5.01 29.41
C ASN A 576 48.34 5.78 28.10
N THR A 577 47.92 5.11 27.02
CA THR A 577 47.49 5.74 25.75
C THR A 577 46.41 4.90 25.08
N THR A 578 45.33 5.55 24.64
CA THR A 578 44.43 5.14 23.53
C THR A 578 43.94 3.68 23.49
N ASN A 579 42.71 3.45 23.95
CA ASN A 579 41.92 2.26 23.57
C ASN A 579 41.36 2.41 22.13
N ASP A 580 42.24 2.38 21.13
CA ASP A 580 41.84 2.31 19.72
C ASP A 580 41.85 0.84 19.27
N ALA A 581 40.75 0.13 19.58
CA ALA A 581 40.66 -1.33 19.45
C ALA A 581 39.28 -1.83 18.96
N SER A 582 38.41 -0.92 18.49
CA SER A 582 37.09 -1.24 17.91
C SER A 582 37.12 -1.44 16.39
N HIS A 583 38.20 -1.05 15.72
CA HIS A 583 38.33 -1.02 14.27
C HIS A 583 38.74 -2.36 13.64
N ASN A 584 38.05 -3.45 14.00
CA ASN A 584 38.14 -4.76 13.32
C ASN A 584 36.89 -5.67 13.51
N ILE A 585 35.74 -5.09 13.86
CA ILE A 585 34.45 -5.70 13.48
C ILE A 585 34.28 -5.47 11.97
N GLY A 586 33.93 -6.49 11.20
CA GLY A 586 33.69 -6.32 9.76
C GLY A 586 32.50 -5.42 9.49
N SER A 587 32.45 -4.65 8.39
CA SER A 587 31.29 -3.78 8.10
C SER A 587 29.97 -4.56 8.01
N VAL A 588 30.01 -5.78 7.46
CA VAL A 588 28.88 -6.72 7.45
C VAL A 588 28.53 -7.18 8.87
N GLU A 589 29.52 -7.50 9.69
CA GLU A 589 29.36 -7.94 11.08
C GLU A 589 28.78 -6.82 11.97
N MET A 590 29.13 -5.56 11.68
CA MET A 590 28.55 -4.37 12.30
C MET A 590 27.10 -4.18 11.88
N LEU A 591 26.80 -4.32 10.59
CA LEU A 591 25.43 -4.26 10.06
C LEU A 591 24.57 -5.37 10.65
N THR A 592 25.06 -6.62 10.73
CA THR A 592 24.36 -7.72 11.40
C THR A 592 24.19 -7.46 12.90
N LEU A 593 25.13 -6.81 13.60
CA LEU A 593 24.92 -6.39 14.99
C LEU A 593 23.83 -5.31 15.14
N ILE A 594 23.75 -4.39 14.18
CA ILE A 594 22.72 -3.34 14.13
C ILE A 594 21.36 -3.95 13.79
N GLU A 595 21.29 -4.83 12.80
CA GLU A 595 20.11 -5.54 12.31
C GLU A 595 19.48 -6.40 13.41
N ASN A 596 20.22 -7.33 14.02
CA ASN A 596 19.74 -8.13 15.16
C ASN A 596 19.22 -7.24 16.31
N LYS A 597 19.79 -6.04 16.49
CA LYS A 597 19.41 -5.12 17.57
C LYS A 597 18.23 -4.23 17.22
N LEU A 598 18.04 -3.90 15.94
CA LEU A 598 16.81 -3.30 15.43
C LEU A 598 15.67 -4.30 15.49
N GLU A 599 15.91 -5.58 15.20
CA GLU A 599 14.94 -6.67 15.42
C GLU A 599 14.61 -6.85 16.91
N GLU A 600 15.61 -6.84 17.80
CA GLU A 600 15.42 -6.84 19.26
C GLU A 600 14.49 -5.70 19.70
N TYR A 601 14.76 -4.45 19.28
CA TYR A 601 13.91 -3.31 19.59
C TYR A 601 12.54 -3.37 18.90
N HIS A 602 12.44 -3.88 17.68
CA HIS A 602 11.16 -4.02 16.97
C HIS A 602 10.26 -5.04 17.68
N ARG A 603 10.81 -6.20 18.09
CA ARG A 603 10.10 -7.15 18.97
C ARG A 603 9.70 -6.48 20.28
N TYR A 604 10.59 -5.75 20.93
CA TYR A 604 10.32 -5.07 22.20
C TYR A 604 9.21 -3.99 22.11
N ILE A 605 9.03 -3.36 20.94
CA ILE A 605 7.97 -2.38 20.67
C ILE A 605 6.64 -3.05 20.30
N VAL A 606 6.67 -4.19 19.60
CA VAL A 606 5.49 -4.91 19.11
C VAL A 606 4.93 -5.92 20.14
N ASP A 607 5.73 -6.40 21.09
CA ASP A 607 5.30 -7.32 22.14
C ASP A 607 4.29 -6.62 23.09
N PRO A 608 3.02 -7.08 23.18
CA PRO A 608 1.93 -6.32 23.79
C PRO A 608 2.07 -6.10 25.30
N ASP A 609 2.85 -6.94 25.98
CA ASP A 609 3.11 -6.83 27.42
C ASP A 609 3.99 -5.60 27.79
N ASN A 610 4.71 -5.00 26.83
CA ASN A 610 5.63 -3.89 27.12
C ASN A 610 4.95 -2.51 27.18
N THR A 611 3.70 -2.37 26.68
CA THR A 611 2.86 -1.16 26.84
C THR A 611 3.49 0.18 26.45
N ILE A 612 4.40 0.19 25.46
CA ILE A 612 4.96 1.44 24.92
C ILE A 612 3.86 2.18 24.15
N SER A 613 3.27 3.20 24.75
CA SER A 613 2.18 3.98 24.14
C SER A 613 2.58 4.53 22.76
N GLU A 614 1.79 4.20 21.75
CA GLU A 614 1.94 4.64 20.36
C GLU A 614 2.01 6.18 20.25
N GLN A 615 1.26 6.89 21.10
CA GLN A 615 1.31 8.35 21.18
C GLN A 615 2.70 8.89 21.56
N LEU A 616 3.44 8.17 22.41
CA LEU A 616 4.81 8.54 22.79
C LEU A 616 5.79 8.31 21.62
N ILE A 617 5.61 7.24 20.85
CA ILE A 617 6.41 6.95 19.64
C ILE A 617 6.19 8.07 18.60
N LEU A 618 4.93 8.39 18.30
CA LEU A 618 4.56 9.48 17.40
C LEU A 618 5.10 10.84 17.89
N GLN A 619 5.06 11.10 19.21
CA GLN A 619 5.62 12.32 19.80
C GLN A 619 7.16 12.40 19.67
N ILE A 620 7.87 11.28 19.82
CA ILE A 620 9.32 11.20 19.64
C ILE A 620 9.70 11.42 18.17
N MET A 621 9.03 10.74 17.23
CA MET A 621 9.24 10.93 15.79
C MET A 621 9.00 12.39 15.37
N LYS A 622 7.87 12.97 15.80
CA LYS A 622 7.47 14.36 15.55
C LYS A 622 8.43 15.38 16.19
N ASN A 623 9.22 15.00 17.19
CA ASN A 623 10.26 15.86 17.76
C ASN A 623 11.62 15.68 17.08
N SER A 624 11.99 14.46 16.67
CA SER A 624 13.20 14.21 15.87
C SER A 624 13.15 14.95 14.51
N ASP A 625 12.02 14.91 13.82
CA ASP A 625 11.82 15.61 12.56
C ASP A 625 11.84 17.16 12.74
N LYS A 626 11.27 17.69 13.82
CA LYS A 626 11.42 19.12 14.17
C LYS A 626 12.88 19.54 14.40
N GLU A 627 13.71 18.63 14.92
CA GLU A 627 15.13 18.88 15.18
C GLU A 627 15.93 18.87 13.87
N ARG A 628 15.77 17.81 13.04
CA ARG A 628 16.36 17.73 11.70
C ARG A 628 16.03 18.94 10.83
N ARG A 629 14.76 19.40 10.86
CA ARG A 629 14.32 20.62 10.16
C ARG A 629 14.92 21.90 10.76
N ARG A 630 15.33 21.92 12.03
CA ARG A 630 16.01 23.06 12.68
C ARG A 630 17.49 23.10 12.33
N GLU A 631 18.15 21.93 12.33
CA GLU A 631 19.53 21.74 11.90
C GLU A 631 19.70 22.18 10.44
N ALA A 632 18.88 21.66 9.51
CA ALA A 632 18.92 22.05 8.11
C ALA A 632 18.69 23.57 7.88
N ARG A 633 17.83 24.22 8.68
CA ARG A 633 17.66 25.68 8.65
C ARG A 633 18.89 26.42 9.19
N HIS A 634 19.56 25.87 10.20
CA HIS A 634 20.77 26.44 10.77
C HIS A 634 21.94 26.35 9.78
N GLU A 635 22.13 25.19 9.16
CA GLU A 635 23.10 24.97 8.08
C GLU A 635 22.85 25.91 6.89
N HIS A 636 21.60 26.03 6.43
CA HIS A 636 21.24 26.98 5.36
C HIS A 636 21.57 28.44 5.74
N MET A 637 21.33 28.86 6.99
CA MET A 637 21.74 30.19 7.46
C MET A 637 23.27 30.36 7.50
N ILE A 638 24.01 29.32 7.89
CA ILE A 638 25.49 29.34 7.88
C ILE A 638 26.02 29.46 6.46
N VAL A 639 25.50 28.69 5.51
CA VAL A 639 25.86 28.76 4.08
C VAL A 639 25.54 30.14 3.51
N GLN A 640 24.34 30.69 3.79
CA GLN A 640 23.95 32.02 3.32
C GLN A 640 24.82 33.14 3.94
N ALA A 641 25.18 33.03 5.21
CA ALA A 641 26.09 33.96 5.88
C ALA A 641 27.50 33.90 5.29
N ALA A 642 28.04 32.70 5.06
CA ALA A 642 29.32 32.51 4.39
C ALA A 642 29.30 33.10 2.97
N GLU A 643 28.23 32.89 2.19
CA GLU A 643 28.10 33.47 0.85
C GLU A 643 27.97 35.02 0.88
N GLN A 644 27.42 35.60 1.94
CA GLN A 644 27.44 37.06 2.16
C GLN A 644 28.83 37.57 2.55
N GLU A 645 29.55 36.89 3.46
CA GLU A 645 30.92 37.23 3.82
C GLU A 645 31.85 37.15 2.60
N ASP A 646 31.73 36.10 1.79
CA ASP A 646 32.55 35.88 0.60
C ASP A 646 32.26 36.93 -0.49
N ARG A 647 31.00 37.38 -0.63
CA ARG A 647 30.64 38.53 -1.47
C ARG A 647 31.21 39.85 -0.93
N MET A 648 31.15 40.08 0.38
CA MET A 648 31.71 41.28 1.03
C MET A 648 33.24 41.31 0.89
N ARG A 649 33.91 40.18 1.11
CA ARG A 649 35.35 39.99 0.96
C ARG A 649 35.82 40.25 -0.47
N ARG A 650 35.15 39.68 -1.47
CA ARG A 650 35.44 39.96 -2.90
C ARG A 650 35.19 41.41 -3.28
N ALA A 651 34.19 42.08 -2.70
CA ALA A 651 33.96 43.52 -2.92
C ALA A 651 35.06 44.38 -2.28
N LEU A 652 35.47 44.04 -1.06
CA LEU A 652 36.52 44.75 -0.32
C LEU A 652 37.88 44.55 -1.00
N GLU A 653 38.23 43.33 -1.42
CA GLU A 653 39.41 43.02 -2.23
C GLU A 653 39.45 43.87 -3.52
N ARG A 654 38.35 43.90 -4.30
CA ARG A 654 38.21 44.75 -5.50
C ARG A 654 38.39 46.25 -5.22
N SER A 655 37.98 46.72 -4.03
CA SER A 655 38.17 48.12 -3.61
C SER A 655 39.60 48.44 -3.17
N SER A 656 40.33 47.45 -2.62
CA SER A 656 41.72 47.56 -2.19
C SER A 656 42.74 47.39 -3.34
N ALA A 657 42.32 46.78 -4.45
CA ALA A 657 43.16 46.55 -5.61
C ALA A 657 43.63 47.89 -6.25
N PRO A 658 44.94 48.08 -6.48
CA PRO A 658 45.46 49.37 -6.94
C PRO A 658 44.96 49.74 -8.34
N VAL A 659 44.27 50.88 -8.44
CA VAL A 659 43.63 51.36 -9.67
C VAL A 659 44.66 51.67 -10.76
N LYS A 660 44.81 50.74 -11.71
CA LYS A 660 45.66 50.89 -12.90
C LYS A 660 45.04 51.93 -13.86
N LYS A 661 45.50 53.18 -13.76
CA LYS A 661 45.09 54.27 -14.66
C LYS A 661 45.66 54.04 -16.07
N LEU A 662 44.82 53.55 -16.99
CA LEU A 662 45.16 53.43 -18.41
C LEU A 662 45.25 54.82 -19.04
N THR A 663 46.43 55.19 -19.56
CA THR A 663 46.67 56.50 -20.19
C THR A 663 46.36 56.46 -21.68
N GLY A 664 45.10 56.74 -22.03
CA GLY A 664 44.64 56.87 -23.41
C GLY A 664 43.12 56.68 -23.52
N LYS A 665 42.49 57.26 -24.55
CA LYS A 665 41.09 56.94 -24.86
C LYS A 665 41.04 55.54 -25.51
N PRO A 666 40.27 54.58 -24.98
CA PRO A 666 40.08 53.30 -25.65
C PRO A 666 39.46 53.49 -27.03
N VAL A 667 39.97 52.80 -28.04
CA VAL A 667 39.36 52.76 -29.37
C VAL A 667 38.18 51.80 -29.31
N LEU A 668 36.97 52.35 -29.18
CA LEU A 668 35.73 51.59 -29.32
C LEU A 668 35.63 51.04 -30.76
N PRO A 669 35.48 49.71 -30.96
CA PRO A 669 35.12 49.20 -32.27
C PRO A 669 33.75 49.75 -32.66
N ARG A 670 33.57 50.06 -33.95
CA ARG A 670 32.28 50.54 -34.47
C ARG A 670 31.23 49.44 -34.32
N SER A 671 30.00 49.84 -33.98
CA SER A 671 28.89 48.92 -33.73
C SER A 671 28.59 48.04 -34.95
N HIS A 672 29.01 46.78 -34.90
CA HIS A 672 28.40 45.75 -35.73
C HIS A 672 27.00 45.48 -35.16
N ILE A 673 25.98 45.45 -36.01
CA ILE A 673 24.65 45.02 -35.60
C ILE A 673 24.74 43.51 -35.33
N VAL A 674 24.27 43.06 -34.16
CA VAL A 674 24.11 41.64 -33.87
C VAL A 674 22.83 41.19 -34.58
N SER A 675 22.93 40.23 -35.50
CA SER A 675 21.77 39.52 -36.03
C SER A 675 21.10 38.76 -34.88
N GLU A 676 19.78 38.85 -34.76
CA GLU A 676 19.04 38.19 -33.70
C GLU A 676 19.27 36.66 -33.76
N GLU A 677 19.79 36.08 -32.67
CA GLU A 677 19.92 34.62 -32.50
C GLU A 677 18.53 33.99 -32.70
N THR A 678 18.43 33.00 -33.57
CA THR A 678 17.16 32.32 -33.83
C THR A 678 16.67 31.58 -32.59
N GLU A 679 15.36 31.39 -32.46
CA GLU A 679 14.77 30.67 -31.31
C GLU A 679 15.24 29.21 -31.22
N GLU A 680 15.74 28.63 -32.31
CA GLU A 680 16.39 27.31 -32.31
C GLU A 680 17.79 27.36 -31.69
N GLU A 681 18.59 28.39 -31.98
CA GLU A 681 19.91 28.61 -31.37
C GLU A 681 19.81 28.91 -29.87
N LYS A 682 18.80 29.70 -29.44
CA LYS A 682 18.51 29.91 -28.02
C LYS A 682 18.14 28.60 -27.32
N LYS A 683 17.22 27.81 -27.89
CA LYS A 683 16.82 26.51 -27.33
C LYS A 683 17.98 25.51 -27.28
N ALA A 684 18.84 25.47 -28.29
CA ALA A 684 20.05 24.65 -28.28
C ALA A 684 21.00 25.07 -27.14
N ARG A 685 21.12 26.38 -26.89
CA ARG A 685 21.96 26.95 -25.83
C ARG A 685 21.40 26.77 -24.42
N GLU A 686 20.07 26.77 -24.25
CA GLU A 686 19.42 26.41 -22.99
C GLU A 686 19.47 24.90 -22.73
N ALA A 687 19.22 24.06 -23.74
CA ALA A 687 19.40 22.61 -23.63
C ALA A 687 20.84 22.23 -23.27
N ALA A 688 21.84 22.88 -23.88
CA ALA A 688 23.25 22.71 -23.55
C ALA A 688 23.63 23.26 -22.17
N LYS A 689 22.81 24.10 -21.54
CA LYS A 689 22.96 24.50 -20.13
C LYS A 689 22.41 23.44 -19.19
N ASN A 690 21.16 23.01 -19.42
CA ASN A 690 20.49 22.04 -18.55
C ASN A 690 21.24 20.69 -18.54
N ALA A 691 21.74 20.25 -19.70
CA ALA A 691 22.56 19.04 -19.83
C ALA A 691 23.96 19.11 -19.15
N ASN A 692 24.29 20.20 -18.45
CA ASN A 692 25.45 20.30 -17.55
C ASN A 692 25.04 20.37 -16.06
N ASP A 693 23.74 20.36 -15.74
CA ASP A 693 23.16 20.43 -14.39
C ASP A 693 22.60 19.06 -13.94
N ASP A 694 22.32 18.15 -14.89
CA ASP A 694 21.87 16.76 -14.69
C ASP A 694 22.96 15.83 -14.09
N GLY A 695 23.78 16.34 -13.17
CA GLY A 695 24.97 15.66 -12.62
C GLY A 695 24.77 15.00 -11.24
N ASP A 696 23.72 15.33 -10.50
CA ASP A 696 23.43 14.80 -9.15
C ASP A 696 22.14 13.95 -9.14
N GLU A 697 22.30 12.63 -9.31
CA GLU A 697 21.20 11.67 -9.18
C GLU A 697 20.93 11.35 -7.70
N PHE A 698 20.00 12.08 -7.07
CA PHE A 698 19.51 11.73 -5.74
C PHE A 698 18.12 11.07 -5.80
N VAL A 699 18.02 9.87 -5.23
CA VAL A 699 16.89 8.95 -5.39
C VAL A 699 15.67 9.37 -4.55
N PRO A 700 14.45 9.46 -5.12
CA PRO A 700 13.24 9.63 -4.34
C PRO A 700 12.92 8.33 -3.58
N VAL A 701 13.05 8.35 -2.25
CA VAL A 701 12.57 7.26 -1.39
C VAL A 701 11.05 7.22 -1.46
N ASN A 702 10.51 6.05 -1.83
CA ASN A 702 9.07 5.85 -1.97
C ASN A 702 8.38 5.94 -0.60
N SER A 703 7.35 6.79 -0.47
CA SER A 703 6.59 6.99 0.77
C SER A 703 5.14 6.59 0.52
N SER A 704 4.82 5.31 0.72
CA SER A 704 3.50 4.73 0.49
C SER A 704 3.24 3.59 1.49
N ASP A 705 3.19 3.95 2.77
CA ASP A 705 2.70 3.14 3.90
C ASP A 705 2.09 4.12 4.93
N TRP A 706 0.85 4.54 4.69
CA TRP A 706 -0.10 5.23 5.60
C TRP A 706 -1.51 5.11 5.01
#